data_AF-A0A0C3KL08-F1
#
_entry.id   AF-A0A0C3KL08-F1
#
_cell.length_a   1.000
_cell.length_b   1.000
_cell.length_c   1.000
_cell.angle_alpha   90.00
_cell.angle_beta   90.00
_cell.angle_gamma   90.00
#
_symmetry.space_group_name_H-M   'P 1'
#
loop_
_entity.id
_entity.type
_entity.pdbx_description
1 polymer ?
#
loop_
_entity_poly.entity_id
_entity_poly.type
_entity_poly.pdbx_seq_one_letter_code
_entity_poly.pdbx_strand_id
1 'polypeptide(L)'
;MRRLASKLLRIDGRTGEGSDRNAQQDAMAVSSQELIPKKPSARERLDGPGVSSFRIRSKEIKFTSTDSHGSGGKADVTQAKFKRADWSVKQLVAVKKLRSVETEEAHNEFIDEVEVMAGLSHNNIVQLIGFVEDLQKGIAWIVLSWEPNGNVSDFLAQADWQIPERVSLIQDAFEGVRYLHTHQPPICHGDLKSLNILVSSSCRAILTDFGSARAVIGPEDEVIDDEGDPQMRQGLTKKQLCPPIQVNPAGNHLTLTGPAWTLRWAPPEVVNGKRPGLSSDIWAAGWICWEVMTNKIPFPDINHEWGIKLAVIRGKVPPPHEEGQLVPIRALCNLMTDCWAMDPKARPGISQCCNELKWMPSDPPSTGAPSVRLLLQKGQIEFRRASYEEAASLFQQGLSLATSQDNQKWAAIALRFLGDTYRLQSKYSRAEESYNQAQEIFAHISDDKNQAMTMESMGRLLVLRSEFTQAEQVYTRAKEIYTRLDDERGQAISLSGLGRVCHLQSKYIQGEQLYSRAHELYARTGDDNGRANALLGLGDVYYGQSKYSQAEESYNGARELYARVGNDIGLGSALDGLGRVCWRQFKRTQAEELVSQAQEIYVRLGDDIGLSATLLSLGAIYCFEFEYTRAVEVYTRAQEISTSLGDDLGQGNALDGLATVYRLQSNNALAQELFNQAQDIYARLGNQEGLASTLSGLGEVYRSQSEYTQARESFSRAQEIYARIGNERGRSNALIGLGDVHRNQSKYAEAEESYIRALTICTRLGNDAIRANILWSMGHLRRSQENNEEAATFYIEAREICTRLGQIKKAEHVSSLLALMFPDEKSSMTSPDASVLPDIPSTNRS
;
A
#
# COMPACT_ATOMS: atom_id res chain seq x y z
N MET A 1 -20.96 38.10 -8.08
CA MET A 1 -21.71 39.36 -7.89
C MET A 1 -20.97 40.52 -8.57
N ARG A 2 -21.50 41.75 -8.50
CA ARG A 2 -20.90 43.03 -8.94
C ARG A 2 -19.61 43.35 -8.13
N ARG A 3 -18.66 44.23 -8.50
CA ARG A 3 -18.38 45.06 -9.73
C ARG A 3 -16.95 45.66 -9.64
N LEU A 4 -16.49 46.22 -10.77
CA LEU A 4 -15.39 47.21 -11.02
C LEU A 4 -14.29 46.59 -11.92
N ALA A 5 -14.16 46.86 -13.23
CA ALA A 5 -14.38 48.05 -14.08
C ALA A 5 -13.34 49.18 -13.86
N SER A 6 -12.77 49.86 -14.88
CA SER A 6 -12.81 49.75 -16.35
C SER A 6 -11.84 50.78 -16.97
N LYS A 7 -11.18 50.58 -18.13
CA LYS A 7 -11.59 50.97 -19.52
C LYS A 7 -10.42 50.57 -20.48
N LEU A 8 -10.63 50.04 -21.69
CA LEU A 8 -11.09 50.66 -22.96
C LEU A 8 -10.14 51.80 -23.45
N LEU A 9 -9.74 51.91 -24.73
CA LEU A 9 -10.30 51.48 -26.03
C LEU A 9 -9.23 50.75 -26.92
N ARG A 10 -9.52 49.72 -27.75
CA ARG A 10 -10.21 49.68 -29.09
C ARG A 10 -9.44 50.43 -30.21
N ILE A 11 -9.41 50.03 -31.49
CA ILE A 11 -10.03 48.93 -32.30
C ILE A 11 -9.04 48.68 -33.48
N ASP A 12 -8.59 47.46 -33.80
CA ASP A 12 -9.25 46.37 -34.56
C ASP A 12 -9.50 46.69 -36.06
N GLY A 13 -9.01 45.84 -36.97
CA GLY A 13 -8.95 46.13 -38.42
C GLY A 13 -8.46 44.94 -39.26
N ARG A 14 -9.37 44.37 -40.06
CA ARG A 14 -9.23 43.06 -40.75
C ARG A 14 -8.47 43.08 -42.09
N THR A 15 -7.90 41.91 -42.41
CA THR A 15 -7.78 41.25 -43.75
C THR A 15 -7.03 41.91 -44.90
N GLY A 16 -6.17 41.14 -45.56
CA GLY A 16 -5.68 41.38 -46.92
C GLY A 16 -4.62 40.35 -47.35
N GLU A 17 -4.86 39.63 -48.44
CA GLU A 17 -3.86 38.77 -49.11
C GLU A 17 -3.15 39.55 -50.24
N GLY A 18 -1.94 39.14 -50.60
CA GLY A 18 -1.15 39.70 -51.72
C GLY A 18 0.35 39.48 -51.50
N SER A 19 0.97 38.42 -52.01
CA SER A 19 1.35 38.16 -53.42
C SER A 19 2.67 38.83 -53.84
N ASP A 20 3.56 38.04 -54.42
CA ASP A 20 4.94 38.39 -54.80
C ASP A 20 5.09 39.65 -55.67
N ARG A 21 6.24 40.33 -55.56
CA ARG A 21 7.31 40.21 -56.59
C ARG A 21 8.63 40.91 -56.25
N ASN A 22 9.70 40.33 -56.81
CA ASN A 22 11.07 40.83 -56.77
C ASN A 22 11.24 42.21 -57.41
N ALA A 23 12.13 43.03 -56.84
CA ALA A 23 13.08 43.83 -57.61
C ALA A 23 14.38 44.03 -56.81
N GLN A 24 15.51 43.83 -57.50
CA GLN A 24 16.92 44.14 -57.22
C GLN A 24 17.25 44.99 -55.98
N GLN A 25 18.20 44.58 -55.13
CA GLN A 25 19.66 44.68 -55.39
C GLN A 25 20.10 46.09 -55.80
N ASP A 26 20.73 46.83 -54.87
CA ASP A 26 22.18 46.99 -54.99
C ASP A 26 22.83 47.25 -53.62
N ALA A 27 24.16 47.17 -53.53
CA ALA A 27 24.87 46.99 -52.27
C ALA A 27 25.35 48.28 -51.58
N MET A 28 25.33 48.29 -50.23
CA MET A 28 26.47 48.75 -49.43
C MET A 28 26.49 48.05 -48.08
N ALA A 29 27.65 47.48 -47.71
CA ALA A 29 27.82 46.74 -46.46
C ALA A 29 28.40 47.65 -45.36
N VAL A 30 27.77 47.66 -44.18
CA VAL A 30 28.37 48.12 -42.92
C VAL A 30 28.15 47.05 -41.86
N SER A 31 29.22 46.68 -41.17
CA SER A 31 29.22 45.61 -40.17
C SER A 31 28.51 46.01 -38.88
N SER A 32 27.49 45.25 -38.49
CA SER A 32 27.00 45.16 -37.11
C SER A 32 27.13 43.72 -36.61
N GLN A 33 28.32 43.35 -36.13
CA GLN A 33 28.49 42.11 -35.36
C GLN A 33 27.76 42.27 -34.03
N GLU A 34 26.74 41.45 -33.78
CA GLU A 34 26.14 41.34 -32.45
C GLU A 34 27.21 40.80 -31.48
N LEU A 35 27.46 41.52 -30.39
CA LEU A 35 28.38 41.04 -29.36
C LEU A 35 27.73 39.89 -28.60
N ILE A 36 28.19 38.67 -28.90
CA ILE A 36 27.97 37.51 -28.03
C ILE A 36 28.45 37.91 -26.62
N PRO A 37 27.59 37.86 -25.58
CA PRO A 37 28.01 38.23 -24.23
C PRO A 37 29.11 37.29 -23.76
N LYS A 38 30.25 37.84 -23.35
CA LYS A 38 31.31 37.06 -22.72
C LYS A 38 30.76 36.41 -21.45
N LYS A 39 31.07 35.13 -21.23
CA LYS A 39 30.87 34.51 -19.91
C LYS A 39 31.61 35.35 -18.85
N PRO A 40 31.01 35.56 -17.66
CA PRO A 40 31.71 36.20 -16.55
C PRO A 40 32.95 35.37 -16.18
N SER A 41 34.03 36.04 -15.81
CA SER A 41 35.25 35.39 -15.35
C SER A 41 35.02 34.69 -13.99
N ALA A 42 35.91 33.74 -13.69
CA ALA A 42 35.98 33.03 -12.41
C ALA A 42 35.81 33.94 -11.17
N ARG A 43 36.35 35.17 -11.23
CA ARG A 43 36.28 36.13 -10.13
C ARG A 43 34.97 36.89 -10.07
N GLU A 44 34.41 37.30 -11.22
CA GLU A 44 33.11 37.96 -11.31
C GLU A 44 31.95 37.05 -10.86
N ARG A 45 32.13 35.72 -11.00
CA ARG A 45 31.26 34.68 -10.42
C ARG A 45 31.25 34.73 -8.89
N LEU A 46 32.42 34.58 -8.24
CA LEU A 46 32.54 34.57 -6.78
C LEU A 46 32.25 35.91 -6.10
N ASP A 47 32.47 37.03 -6.81
CA ASP A 47 32.10 38.38 -6.35
C ASP A 47 30.62 38.73 -6.66
N GLY A 48 29.85 37.79 -7.22
CA GLY A 48 28.42 37.93 -7.53
C GLY A 48 27.50 38.04 -6.29
N PRO A 49 26.23 38.44 -6.49
CA PRO A 49 25.23 38.49 -5.44
C PRO A 49 24.94 37.10 -4.87
N GLY A 50 24.71 37.01 -3.56
CA GLY A 50 24.60 35.72 -2.85
C GLY A 50 25.98 35.18 -2.45
N VAL A 51 26.77 34.73 -3.42
CA VAL A 51 28.06 34.03 -3.19
C VAL A 51 29.06 34.89 -2.41
N SER A 52 29.24 36.16 -2.79
CA SER A 52 30.21 37.06 -2.15
C SER A 52 30.07 37.21 -0.62
N SER A 53 28.87 36.95 -0.06
CA SER A 53 28.61 36.98 1.39
C SER A 53 29.28 35.84 2.19
N PHE A 54 29.69 34.77 1.50
CA PHE A 54 30.35 33.58 2.05
C PHE A 54 31.88 33.68 2.04
N ARG A 55 32.47 34.77 1.54
CA ARG A 55 33.92 34.96 1.42
C ARG A 55 34.59 35.19 2.79
N ILE A 56 35.38 34.22 3.26
CA ILE A 56 36.14 34.23 4.53
C ILE A 56 37.60 34.62 4.26
N ARG A 57 38.27 35.27 5.24
CA ARG A 57 39.73 35.49 5.18
C ARG A 57 40.48 34.35 5.86
N SER A 58 41.51 33.80 5.22
CA SER A 58 42.32 32.67 5.74
C SER A 58 42.73 32.79 7.22
N LYS A 59 43.16 33.98 7.65
CA LYS A 59 43.57 34.31 9.04
C LYS A 59 42.47 34.16 10.11
N GLU A 60 41.21 34.03 9.72
CA GLU A 60 40.05 33.90 10.61
C GLU A 60 39.75 32.42 10.94
N ILE A 61 40.34 31.48 10.18
CA ILE A 61 40.28 30.03 10.40
C ILE A 61 41.47 29.60 11.27
N LYS A 62 41.22 28.75 12.28
CA LYS A 62 42.27 28.18 13.15
C LYS A 62 42.17 26.66 13.20
N PHE A 63 43.01 25.98 12.43
CA PHE A 63 43.09 24.51 12.39
C PHE A 63 43.33 23.91 13.78
N THR A 64 42.74 22.73 14.05
CA THR A 64 42.83 22.05 15.34
C THR A 64 43.89 20.93 15.37
N SER A 65 44.29 20.43 14.20
CA SER A 65 45.37 19.47 13.97
C SER A 65 46.36 20.01 12.92
N THR A 66 47.56 19.43 12.85
CA THR A 66 48.43 19.50 11.66
C THR A 66 48.01 18.51 10.58
N ASP A 67 47.46 17.37 11.01
CA ASP A 67 47.23 16.21 10.17
C ASP A 67 45.79 16.22 9.62
N SER A 68 45.59 15.70 8.41
CA SER A 68 44.27 15.62 7.78
C SER A 68 43.39 14.54 8.42
N HIS A 69 42.11 14.84 8.60
CA HIS A 69 41.12 13.85 9.09
C HIS A 69 40.53 12.99 7.96
N GLY A 70 40.78 13.35 6.70
CA GLY A 70 40.48 12.54 5.54
C GLY A 70 41.25 13.04 4.31
N SER A 71 41.82 12.11 3.54
CA SER A 71 42.59 12.37 2.32
C SER A 71 41.90 11.71 1.11
N GLY A 72 41.30 12.52 0.24
CA GLY A 72 40.55 12.03 -0.91
C GLY A 72 41.35 12.02 -2.22
N GLY A 73 40.64 11.96 -3.35
CA GLY A 73 41.25 11.95 -4.68
C GLY A 73 41.84 13.31 -5.07
N LYS A 74 41.02 14.38 -5.01
CA LYS A 74 41.43 15.75 -5.37
C LYS A 74 41.57 16.72 -4.18
N ALA A 75 41.15 16.35 -2.98
CA ALA A 75 41.10 17.26 -1.83
C ALA A 75 41.44 16.60 -0.49
N ASP A 76 41.81 17.43 0.49
CA ASP A 76 42.09 17.05 1.88
C ASP A 76 41.18 17.79 2.85
N VAL A 77 40.61 17.09 3.83
CA VAL A 77 39.76 17.68 4.87
C VAL A 77 40.52 17.81 6.19
N THR A 78 40.50 19.01 6.76
CA THR A 78 41.07 19.30 8.09
C THR A 78 40.01 19.96 8.97
N GLN A 79 39.97 19.60 10.26
CA GLN A 79 39.12 20.27 11.23
C GLN A 79 39.72 21.64 11.61
N ALA A 80 38.87 22.64 11.78
CA ALA A 80 39.26 23.95 12.27
C ALA A 80 38.21 24.56 13.20
N LYS A 81 38.60 25.64 13.88
CA LYS A 81 37.71 26.52 14.65
C LYS A 81 37.57 27.85 13.91
N PHE A 82 36.34 28.25 13.64
CA PHE A 82 35.97 29.51 12.99
C PHE A 82 34.98 30.30 13.86
N LYS A 83 34.92 31.62 13.66
CA LYS A 83 33.90 32.49 14.26
C LYS A 83 33.59 33.64 13.28
N ARG A 84 32.36 33.68 12.78
CA ARG A 84 31.82 34.84 12.05
C ARG A 84 31.62 36.03 13.02
N ALA A 85 31.64 37.25 12.51
CA ALA A 85 31.68 38.46 13.35
C ALA A 85 30.42 38.66 14.21
N ASP A 86 29.28 38.18 13.71
CA ASP A 86 27.94 38.14 14.29
C ASP A 86 27.74 37.02 15.32
N TRP A 87 28.63 36.03 15.39
CA TRP A 87 28.46 34.87 16.27
C TRP A 87 28.96 35.14 17.69
N SER A 88 28.30 34.55 18.69
CA SER A 88 28.76 34.58 20.08
C SER A 88 29.97 33.66 20.29
N VAL A 89 29.89 32.41 19.85
CA VAL A 89 30.86 31.33 20.12
C VAL A 89 31.66 30.95 18.85
N LYS A 90 32.84 30.33 19.02
CA LYS A 90 33.59 29.67 17.93
C LYS A 90 32.98 28.29 17.65
N GLN A 91 32.65 28.00 16.40
CA GLN A 91 32.20 26.67 15.99
C GLN A 91 33.37 25.84 15.46
N LEU A 92 33.20 24.51 15.47
CA LEU A 92 34.03 23.60 14.67
C LEU A 92 33.52 23.61 13.23
N VAL A 93 34.45 23.58 12.27
CA VAL A 93 34.18 23.53 10.84
C VAL A 93 35.08 22.51 10.16
N ALA A 94 34.57 21.87 9.12
CA ALA A 94 35.39 21.10 8.19
C ALA A 94 35.94 22.03 7.10
N VAL A 95 37.22 21.89 6.74
CA VAL A 95 37.85 22.68 5.69
C VAL A 95 38.34 21.73 4.59
N LYS A 96 37.61 21.66 3.48
CA LYS A 96 37.96 20.93 2.24
C LYS A 96 38.94 21.79 1.46
N LYS A 97 40.20 21.38 1.40
CA LYS A 97 41.30 22.03 0.66
C LYS A 97 41.48 21.31 -0.67
N LEU A 98 41.31 21.99 -1.80
CA LEU A 98 41.59 21.38 -3.10
C LEU A 98 43.11 21.30 -3.33
N ARG A 99 43.57 20.22 -3.97
CA ARG A 99 44.96 20.06 -4.44
C ARG A 99 45.08 20.53 -5.89
N SER A 100 46.30 20.89 -6.30
CA SER A 100 46.63 21.23 -7.70
C SER A 100 45.76 22.33 -8.31
N VAL A 101 45.52 23.40 -7.54
CA VAL A 101 44.72 24.58 -7.92
C VAL A 101 45.52 25.50 -8.87
N GLU A 102 46.04 24.92 -9.95
CA GLU A 102 46.89 25.59 -10.95
C GLU A 102 46.25 25.60 -12.35
N THR A 103 45.20 24.80 -12.59
CA THR A 103 44.48 24.73 -13.87
C THR A 103 43.18 25.53 -13.85
N GLU A 104 42.78 26.08 -15.01
CA GLU A 104 41.47 26.71 -15.16
C GLU A 104 40.32 25.72 -14.91
N GLU A 105 40.55 24.43 -15.15
CA GLU A 105 39.59 23.35 -14.84
C GLU A 105 39.36 23.28 -13.32
N ALA A 106 40.42 23.16 -12.51
CA ALA A 106 40.32 23.12 -11.04
C ALA A 106 39.71 24.41 -10.45
N HIS A 107 39.95 25.57 -11.08
CA HIS A 107 39.28 26.82 -10.70
C HIS A 107 37.77 26.77 -10.95
N ASN A 108 37.32 26.25 -12.09
CA ASN A 108 35.88 26.10 -12.36
C ASN A 108 35.25 25.02 -11.45
N GLU A 109 35.92 23.89 -11.19
CA GLU A 109 35.44 22.86 -10.24
C GLU A 109 35.17 23.45 -8.85
N PHE A 110 36.07 24.29 -8.33
CA PHE A 110 35.89 24.99 -7.06
C PHE A 110 34.71 25.97 -7.06
N ILE A 111 34.56 26.75 -8.14
CA ILE A 111 33.53 27.79 -8.23
C ILE A 111 32.15 27.18 -8.44
N ASP A 112 32.04 26.13 -9.25
CA ASP A 112 30.80 25.41 -9.48
C ASP A 112 30.29 24.77 -8.17
N GLU A 113 31.17 24.13 -7.38
CA GLU A 113 30.82 23.59 -6.05
C GLU A 113 30.38 24.71 -5.07
N VAL A 114 31.11 25.83 -5.02
CA VAL A 114 30.77 26.97 -4.14
C VAL A 114 29.47 27.66 -4.54
N GLU A 115 29.20 27.86 -5.84
CA GLU A 115 27.94 28.43 -6.34
C GLU A 115 26.74 27.55 -6.02
N VAL A 116 26.85 26.23 -6.26
CA VAL A 116 25.79 25.27 -5.90
C VAL A 116 25.53 25.33 -4.40
N MET A 117 26.56 25.17 -3.57
CA MET A 117 26.39 25.11 -2.11
C MET A 117 25.92 26.44 -1.49
N ALA A 118 26.21 27.59 -2.08
CA ALA A 118 25.73 28.89 -1.61
C ALA A 118 24.21 29.09 -1.79
N GLY A 119 23.56 28.30 -2.65
CA GLY A 119 22.11 28.28 -2.82
C GLY A 119 21.36 27.33 -1.87
N LEU A 120 22.06 26.40 -1.21
CA LEU A 120 21.44 25.32 -0.44
C LEU A 120 21.28 25.66 1.05
N SER A 121 20.12 25.35 1.61
CA SER A 121 19.84 25.45 3.04
C SER A 121 18.76 24.44 3.43
N HIS A 122 19.16 23.30 3.98
CA HIS A 122 18.26 22.23 4.37
C HIS A 122 18.81 21.38 5.54
N ASN A 123 17.93 20.69 6.28
CA ASN A 123 18.29 19.90 7.47
C ASN A 123 19.21 18.70 7.18
N ASN A 124 19.24 18.23 5.92
CA ASN A 124 19.93 17.02 5.47
C ASN A 124 20.97 17.31 4.38
N ILE A 125 21.44 18.57 4.31
CA ILE A 125 22.50 19.04 3.41
C ILE A 125 23.57 19.72 4.27
N VAL A 126 24.85 19.44 4.03
CA VAL A 126 25.94 20.04 4.80
C VAL A 126 25.96 21.56 4.62
N GLN A 127 26.13 22.33 5.69
CA GLN A 127 26.01 23.78 5.61
C GLN A 127 27.30 24.42 5.07
N LEU A 128 27.22 25.21 4.01
CA LEU A 128 28.29 26.12 3.62
C LEU A 128 28.43 27.24 4.66
N ILE A 129 29.54 27.25 5.39
CA ILE A 129 29.91 28.32 6.32
C ILE A 129 30.62 29.44 5.57
N GLY A 130 31.44 29.08 4.58
CA GLY A 130 32.03 30.00 3.61
C GLY A 130 33.12 29.39 2.75
N PHE A 131 33.87 30.23 2.03
CA PHE A 131 35.03 29.82 1.23
C PHE A 131 36.21 30.77 1.42
N VAL A 132 37.43 30.27 1.18
CA VAL A 132 38.66 31.06 1.15
C VAL A 132 39.35 30.83 -0.19
N GLU A 133 39.63 31.89 -0.93
CA GLU A 133 40.44 31.82 -2.16
C GLU A 133 41.61 32.81 -2.16
N ASP A 134 42.70 32.37 -2.77
CA ASP A 134 43.81 33.15 -3.30
C ASP A 134 44.42 32.32 -4.43
N LEU A 135 43.68 32.24 -5.55
CA LEU A 135 43.97 31.31 -6.66
C LEU A 135 45.37 31.50 -7.24
N GLN A 136 45.88 32.73 -7.24
CA GLN A 136 47.27 33.06 -7.63
C GLN A 136 48.35 32.46 -6.70
N LYS A 137 47.96 31.87 -5.57
CA LYS A 137 48.82 31.15 -4.62
C LYS A 137 48.36 29.70 -4.40
N GLY A 138 47.50 29.18 -5.28
CA GLY A 138 46.95 27.82 -5.19
C GLY A 138 46.02 27.59 -3.99
N ILE A 139 45.44 28.65 -3.40
CA ILE A 139 44.54 28.53 -2.25
C ILE A 139 43.10 28.51 -2.75
N ALA A 140 42.43 27.35 -2.61
CA ALA A 140 40.99 27.20 -2.71
C ALA A 140 40.49 26.26 -1.60
N TRP A 141 39.79 26.83 -0.61
CA TRP A 141 39.23 26.08 0.53
C TRP A 141 37.72 26.32 0.65
N ILE A 142 36.96 25.23 0.79
CA ILE A 142 35.53 25.27 1.14
C ILE A 142 35.38 24.98 2.63
N VAL A 143 34.60 25.77 3.35
CA VAL A 143 34.42 25.72 4.80
C VAL A 143 32.98 25.31 5.11
N LEU A 144 32.82 24.13 5.70
CA LEU A 144 31.55 23.44 5.93
C LEU A 144 31.28 23.24 7.42
N SER A 145 30.04 22.91 7.79
CA SER A 145 29.71 22.44 9.13
C SER A 145 30.54 21.19 9.50
N TRP A 146 30.87 21.05 10.78
CA TRP A 146 31.57 19.86 11.28
C TRP A 146 30.57 18.86 11.84
N GLU A 147 30.35 17.77 11.11
CA GLU A 147 29.53 16.64 11.56
C GLU A 147 30.41 15.64 12.33
N PRO A 148 30.16 15.41 13.64
CA PRO A 148 31.13 14.74 14.51
C PRO A 148 31.14 13.20 14.41
N ASN A 149 30.08 12.59 13.87
CA ASN A 149 29.91 11.14 13.87
C ASN A 149 30.48 10.45 12.60
N GLY A 150 31.16 11.20 11.72
CA GLY A 150 31.80 10.68 10.51
C GLY A 150 30.83 10.52 9.34
N ASN A 151 31.19 9.65 8.38
CA ASN A 151 30.26 9.22 7.33
C ASN A 151 29.36 8.06 7.81
N VAL A 152 28.26 7.81 7.11
CA VAL A 152 27.26 6.83 7.53
C VAL A 152 27.79 5.40 7.54
N SER A 153 28.78 5.06 6.70
CA SER A 153 29.40 3.72 6.69
C SER A 153 30.22 3.49 7.96
N ASP A 154 31.12 4.45 8.29
CA ASP A 154 31.93 4.41 9.51
C ASP A 154 31.06 4.51 10.78
N PHE A 155 29.94 5.24 10.74
CA PHE A 155 28.98 5.32 11.84
C PHE A 155 28.23 3.99 12.05
N LEU A 156 27.80 3.34 10.96
CA LEU A 156 27.11 2.06 11.04
C LEU A 156 28.02 0.90 11.47
N ALA A 157 29.33 1.03 11.29
CA ALA A 157 30.33 0.07 11.78
C ALA A 157 30.61 0.17 13.30
N GLN A 158 30.15 1.22 13.99
CA GLN A 158 30.44 1.44 15.42
C GLN A 158 29.53 0.66 16.38
N ALA A 159 28.34 0.23 15.95
CA ALA A 159 27.37 -0.49 16.78
C ALA A 159 26.40 -1.34 15.93
N ASP A 160 25.72 -2.31 16.55
CA ASP A 160 24.69 -3.13 15.88
C ASP A 160 23.34 -2.39 15.81
N TRP A 161 23.30 -1.35 14.98
CA TRP A 161 22.13 -0.50 14.78
C TRP A 161 20.93 -1.31 14.26
N GLN A 162 19.79 -1.10 14.89
CA GLN A 162 18.56 -1.83 14.60
C GLN A 162 17.90 -1.31 13.31
N ILE A 163 17.02 -2.13 12.73
CA ILE A 163 16.33 -1.82 11.47
C ILE A 163 15.66 -0.41 11.48
N PRO A 164 14.91 0.02 12.52
CA PRO A 164 14.32 1.36 12.55
C PRO A 164 15.35 2.51 12.55
N GLU A 165 16.56 2.28 13.06
CA GLU A 165 17.64 3.27 13.13
C GLU A 165 18.31 3.43 11.76
N ARG A 166 18.54 2.30 11.06
CA ARG A 166 19.01 2.27 9.67
C ARG A 166 18.01 2.93 8.71
N VAL A 167 16.71 2.65 8.87
CA VAL A 167 15.64 3.30 8.10
C VAL A 167 15.56 4.81 8.37
N SER A 168 15.83 5.28 9.59
CA SER A 168 15.86 6.72 9.88
C SER A 168 16.95 7.46 9.08
N LEU A 169 18.14 6.87 8.98
CA LEU A 169 19.25 7.43 8.20
C LEU A 169 18.96 7.43 6.69
N ILE A 170 18.27 6.40 6.19
CA ILE A 170 17.77 6.37 4.80
C ILE A 170 16.74 7.48 4.57
N GLN A 171 15.74 7.62 5.43
CA GLN A 171 14.71 8.68 5.33
C GLN A 171 15.34 10.09 5.29
N ASP A 172 16.31 10.37 6.17
CA ASP A 172 17.05 11.64 6.19
C ASP A 172 17.83 11.89 4.88
N ALA A 173 18.52 10.87 4.35
CA ALA A 173 19.29 10.98 3.10
C ALA A 173 18.38 11.23 1.89
N PHE A 174 17.26 10.50 1.78
CA PHE A 174 16.26 10.67 0.72
C PHE A 174 15.61 12.06 0.75
N GLU A 175 15.32 12.60 1.94
CA GLU A 175 14.81 13.96 2.09
C GLU A 175 15.84 15.02 1.65
N GLY A 176 17.14 14.75 1.88
CA GLY A 176 18.25 15.52 1.29
C GLY A 176 18.23 15.51 -0.25
N VAL A 177 18.13 14.35 -0.88
CA VAL A 177 18.06 14.24 -2.36
C VAL A 177 16.78 14.89 -2.89
N ARG A 178 15.65 14.76 -2.19
CA ARG A 178 14.38 15.39 -2.55
C ARG A 178 14.48 16.92 -2.56
N TYR A 179 15.18 17.51 -1.61
CA TYR A 179 15.46 18.94 -1.61
C TYR A 179 16.26 19.39 -2.85
N LEU A 180 17.28 18.63 -3.27
CA LEU A 180 18.06 18.93 -4.48
C LEU A 180 17.25 18.78 -5.77
N HIS A 181 16.49 17.69 -5.91
CA HIS A 181 15.69 17.40 -7.11
C HIS A 181 14.46 18.31 -7.26
N THR A 182 13.93 18.85 -6.15
CA THR A 182 12.82 19.83 -6.16
C THR A 182 13.28 21.28 -6.09
N HIS A 183 14.60 21.53 -6.11
CA HIS A 183 15.17 22.86 -6.31
C HIS A 183 14.80 23.41 -7.70
N GLN A 184 14.90 24.73 -7.89
CA GLN A 184 14.60 25.39 -9.17
C GLN A 184 15.79 26.25 -9.63
N PRO A 185 16.55 25.86 -10.68
CA PRO A 185 16.44 24.60 -11.43
C PRO A 185 16.79 23.36 -10.59
N PRO A 186 16.31 22.16 -10.95
CA PRO A 186 16.65 20.91 -10.27
C PRO A 186 18.14 20.65 -10.25
N ILE A 187 18.65 20.14 -9.13
CA ILE A 187 20.07 19.82 -8.93
C ILE A 187 20.24 18.30 -8.89
N CYS A 188 21.08 17.77 -9.76
CA CYS A 188 21.62 16.43 -9.66
C CYS A 188 22.87 16.46 -8.77
N HIS A 189 23.05 15.47 -7.90
CA HIS A 189 24.25 15.37 -7.04
C HIS A 189 25.41 14.66 -7.75
N GLY A 190 25.14 13.62 -8.54
CA GLY A 190 26.08 13.00 -9.48
C GLY A 190 27.12 12.04 -8.90
N ASP A 191 27.33 12.01 -7.58
CA ASP A 191 28.26 11.10 -6.88
C ASP A 191 27.75 10.70 -5.48
N LEU A 192 26.48 10.29 -5.41
CA LEU A 192 25.85 9.75 -4.20
C LEU A 192 26.43 8.37 -3.85
N LYS A 193 26.86 8.20 -2.59
CA LYS A 193 27.46 6.99 -2.02
C LYS A 193 27.47 7.12 -0.48
N SER A 194 27.51 6.03 0.29
CA SER A 194 27.57 6.09 1.76
C SER A 194 28.67 7.03 2.31
N LEU A 195 29.83 7.06 1.67
CA LEU A 195 30.97 7.91 2.05
C LEU A 195 30.67 9.42 1.93
N ASN A 196 29.73 9.82 1.07
CA ASN A 196 29.29 11.21 0.87
C ASN A 196 28.01 11.54 1.67
N ILE A 197 27.68 10.71 2.67
CA ILE A 197 26.62 10.96 3.66
C ILE A 197 27.29 11.06 5.04
N LEU A 198 27.27 12.23 5.65
CA LEU A 198 27.74 12.45 7.02
C LEU A 198 26.62 12.19 8.04
N VAL A 199 27.00 11.92 9.29
CA VAL A 199 26.06 11.77 10.41
C VAL A 199 26.24 12.93 11.39
N SER A 200 25.16 13.66 11.63
CA SER A 200 25.15 14.82 12.53
C SER A 200 25.27 14.41 14.01
N SER A 201 25.52 15.39 14.88
CA SER A 201 25.45 15.23 16.35
C SER A 201 24.06 14.82 16.88
N SER A 202 23.01 14.97 16.07
CA SER A 202 21.64 14.52 16.33
C SER A 202 21.28 13.21 15.62
N CYS A 203 22.29 12.46 15.17
CA CYS A 203 22.15 11.18 14.46
C CYS A 203 21.31 11.24 13.18
N ARG A 204 21.28 12.38 12.48
CA ARG A 204 20.66 12.51 11.15
C ARG A 204 21.67 12.31 10.03
N ALA A 205 21.22 11.80 8.89
CA ALA A 205 22.02 11.75 7.68
C ALA A 205 22.06 13.13 6.96
N ILE A 206 23.24 13.53 6.50
CA ILE A 206 23.55 14.84 5.90
C ILE A 206 24.35 14.63 4.61
N LEU A 207 23.85 15.05 3.45
CA LEU A 207 24.59 14.93 2.18
C LEU A 207 25.76 15.93 2.11
N THR A 208 26.89 15.49 1.56
CA THR A 208 28.13 16.28 1.39
C THR A 208 28.80 16.02 0.04
N ASP A 209 29.90 16.73 -0.24
CA ASP A 209 30.76 16.59 -1.43
C ASP A 209 30.05 16.91 -2.75
N PHE A 210 29.78 18.21 -2.97
CA PHE A 210 29.02 18.73 -4.12
C PHE A 210 29.89 18.97 -5.37
N GLY A 211 31.12 18.45 -5.41
CA GLY A 211 32.08 18.63 -6.52
C GLY A 211 31.65 18.02 -7.87
N SER A 212 30.64 17.14 -7.87
CA SER A 212 29.97 16.61 -9.08
C SER A 212 28.54 17.15 -9.27
N ALA A 213 28.04 17.99 -8.37
CA ALA A 213 26.65 18.45 -8.38
C ALA A 213 26.41 19.53 -9.45
N ARG A 214 25.26 19.47 -10.13
CA ARG A 214 24.94 20.36 -11.25
C ARG A 214 23.46 20.66 -11.37
N ALA A 215 23.12 21.85 -11.83
CA ALA A 215 21.79 22.15 -12.33
C ALA A 215 21.49 21.35 -13.62
N VAL A 216 20.26 20.83 -13.74
CA VAL A 216 19.76 20.14 -14.94
C VAL A 216 18.88 21.11 -15.72
N ILE A 217 19.22 21.39 -16.98
CA ILE A 217 18.63 22.48 -17.77
C ILE A 217 18.28 22.02 -19.20
N GLY A 218 17.04 21.57 -19.39
CA GLY A 218 16.44 21.34 -20.71
C GLY A 218 16.79 20.01 -21.40
N PRO A 219 16.13 19.71 -22.54
CA PRO A 219 16.15 18.38 -23.16
C PRO A 219 17.43 18.03 -23.95
N GLU A 220 18.40 18.95 -24.09
CA GLU A 220 19.70 18.60 -24.70
C GLU A 220 20.47 17.55 -23.85
N ASP A 221 20.17 17.43 -22.55
CA ASP A 221 20.70 16.38 -21.67
C ASP A 221 20.00 15.00 -21.86
N GLU A 222 18.91 14.90 -22.64
CA GLU A 222 18.21 13.63 -22.93
C GLU A 222 18.49 13.06 -24.33
N VAL A 223 19.01 13.84 -25.28
CA VAL A 223 19.03 13.46 -26.72
C VAL A 223 20.44 13.36 -27.29
N ILE A 224 21.09 12.20 -27.09
CA ILE A 224 22.09 11.64 -28.03
C ILE A 224 21.92 10.11 -28.09
N ASP A 225 20.96 9.69 -28.90
CA ASP A 225 20.97 8.48 -29.75
C ASP A 225 20.71 9.03 -31.19
N ASP A 226 21.10 8.45 -32.32
CA ASP A 226 21.42 7.06 -32.69
C ASP A 226 22.49 7.04 -33.84
N GLU A 227 22.83 5.88 -34.40
CA GLU A 227 23.83 5.72 -35.48
C GLU A 227 23.41 6.36 -36.84
N GLY A 228 24.32 7.09 -37.51
CA GLY A 228 24.07 7.65 -38.85
C GLY A 228 25.26 8.30 -39.57
N ASP A 229 25.55 7.80 -40.78
CA ASP A 229 26.40 8.34 -41.88
C ASP A 229 27.78 9.00 -41.55
N PRO A 230 28.92 8.40 -41.98
CA PRO A 230 30.24 9.01 -41.86
C PRO A 230 30.51 10.32 -42.63
N GLN A 231 29.69 10.72 -43.62
CA GLN A 231 30.08 11.74 -44.61
C GLN A 231 29.83 13.21 -44.19
N MET A 232 29.03 13.51 -43.17
CA MET A 232 28.84 14.90 -42.68
C MET A 232 29.95 15.38 -41.72
N ARG A 233 31.23 15.11 -42.04
CA ARG A 233 32.41 15.59 -41.29
C ARG A 233 33.07 16.82 -41.92
N GLN A 234 32.29 17.86 -42.21
CA GLN A 234 32.79 19.21 -42.54
C GLN A 234 31.68 20.25 -42.31
N GLY A 235 31.91 21.24 -41.43
CA GLY A 235 31.03 22.42 -41.32
C GLY A 235 30.35 22.72 -39.98
N LEU A 236 30.66 22.03 -38.87
CA LEU A 236 30.22 22.46 -37.53
C LEU A 236 31.41 22.88 -36.66
N THR A 237 31.32 24.08 -36.10
CA THR A 237 32.36 24.70 -35.26
C THR A 237 32.35 24.13 -33.84
N LYS A 238 33.47 24.31 -33.11
CA LYS A 238 33.71 23.77 -31.76
C LYS A 238 32.63 24.20 -30.74
N LYS A 239 31.55 23.42 -30.62
CA LYS A 239 30.49 23.59 -29.62
C LYS A 239 30.83 22.74 -28.38
N GLN A 240 30.90 23.38 -27.21
CA GLN A 240 30.95 22.79 -25.85
C GLN A 240 31.53 21.35 -25.71
N LEU A 241 32.86 21.21 -25.84
CA LEU A 241 33.52 20.16 -25.06
C LEU A 241 33.44 20.56 -23.58
N CYS A 242 32.76 19.75 -22.78
CA CYS A 242 32.99 19.68 -21.34
C CYS A 242 34.23 18.79 -21.08
N PRO A 243 34.89 18.90 -19.92
CA PRO A 243 36.07 18.08 -19.61
C PRO A 243 35.76 16.57 -19.68
N PRO A 244 36.76 15.73 -20.00
CA PRO A 244 36.57 14.28 -20.12
C PRO A 244 36.14 13.66 -18.79
N ILE A 245 35.19 12.72 -18.85
CA ILE A 245 34.67 11.99 -17.70
C ILE A 245 35.82 11.22 -17.01
N GLN A 246 36.16 11.62 -15.78
CA GLN A 246 37.14 10.94 -14.96
C GLN A 246 36.45 9.86 -14.11
N VAL A 247 36.89 8.60 -14.25
CA VAL A 247 36.40 7.46 -13.47
C VAL A 247 37.40 7.16 -12.35
N ASN A 248 36.94 7.08 -11.11
CA ASN A 248 37.81 6.79 -9.96
C ASN A 248 37.52 5.38 -9.38
N PRO A 249 38.48 4.44 -9.40
CA PRO A 249 38.33 3.10 -8.82
C PRO A 249 38.48 3.14 -7.29
N ALA A 250 37.44 3.62 -6.59
CA ALA A 250 37.45 3.73 -5.14
C ALA A 250 37.50 2.38 -4.41
N GLY A 251 38.39 2.30 -3.41
CA GLY A 251 38.29 1.37 -2.28
C GLY A 251 37.57 2.00 -1.08
N ASN A 252 37.75 1.43 0.11
CA ASN A 252 37.03 1.80 1.34
C ASN A 252 37.53 3.12 1.99
N HIS A 253 37.75 4.17 1.20
CA HIS A 253 38.28 5.46 1.67
C HIS A 253 37.49 6.63 1.07
N LEU A 254 37.30 7.69 1.87
CA LEU A 254 36.57 8.91 1.53
C LEU A 254 37.08 9.53 0.21
N THR A 255 36.34 9.33 -0.87
CA THR A 255 36.74 9.77 -2.21
C THR A 255 36.13 11.13 -2.53
N LEU A 256 36.78 12.17 -2.00
CA LEU A 256 36.52 13.57 -2.38
C LEU A 256 36.91 13.78 -3.85
N THR A 257 35.90 13.98 -4.69
CA THR A 257 36.01 14.07 -6.15
C THR A 257 35.89 15.52 -6.65
N GLY A 258 36.23 15.71 -7.93
CA GLY A 258 35.72 16.83 -8.72
C GLY A 258 34.47 16.35 -9.49
N PRO A 259 34.33 16.68 -10.79
CA PRO A 259 33.24 16.18 -11.65
C PRO A 259 33.52 14.73 -12.11
N ALA A 260 33.75 13.84 -11.15
CA ALA A 260 34.19 12.47 -11.32
C ALA A 260 33.34 11.54 -10.45
N TRP A 261 32.57 10.66 -11.07
CA TRP A 261 31.69 9.73 -10.37
C TRP A 261 32.41 8.45 -9.94
N THR A 262 31.89 7.83 -8.87
CA THR A 262 32.50 6.65 -8.24
C THR A 262 31.91 5.36 -8.81
N LEU A 263 32.73 4.58 -9.53
CA LEU A 263 32.29 3.50 -10.41
C LEU A 263 31.37 2.43 -9.80
N ARG A 264 31.51 2.12 -8.51
CA ARG A 264 30.70 1.09 -7.83
C ARG A 264 29.22 1.48 -7.70
N TRP A 265 28.92 2.78 -7.62
CA TRP A 265 27.58 3.33 -7.45
C TRP A 265 26.96 3.85 -8.75
N ALA A 266 27.77 3.96 -9.81
CA ALA A 266 27.33 4.52 -11.08
C ALA A 266 26.29 3.62 -11.79
N PRO A 267 25.28 4.22 -12.46
CA PRO A 267 24.30 3.47 -13.25
C PRO A 267 24.80 3.12 -14.66
N PRO A 268 24.13 2.20 -15.38
CA PRO A 268 24.57 1.71 -16.68
C PRO A 268 24.71 2.81 -17.74
N GLU A 269 23.80 3.80 -17.77
CA GLU A 269 23.87 4.90 -18.74
C GLU A 269 25.11 5.79 -18.53
N VAL A 270 25.53 5.98 -17.27
CA VAL A 270 26.70 6.77 -16.90
C VAL A 270 28.00 6.00 -17.17
N VAL A 271 28.01 4.68 -16.90
CA VAL A 271 29.13 3.81 -17.28
C VAL A 271 29.32 3.74 -18.80
N ASN A 272 28.24 3.84 -19.57
CA ASN A 272 28.25 3.94 -21.03
C ASN A 272 28.51 5.38 -21.55
N GLY A 273 28.77 6.35 -20.68
CA GLY A 273 29.23 7.69 -21.06
C GLY A 273 28.15 8.77 -21.21
N LYS A 274 26.88 8.48 -20.92
CA LYS A 274 25.87 9.54 -20.72
C LYS A 274 26.17 10.28 -19.39
N ARG A 275 25.71 11.53 -19.25
CA ARG A 275 26.00 12.33 -18.03
C ARG A 275 25.09 11.91 -16.87
N PRO A 276 25.56 12.00 -15.61
CA PRO A 276 24.66 11.87 -14.45
C PRO A 276 23.50 12.87 -14.54
N GLY A 277 22.29 12.38 -14.28
CA GLY A 277 21.06 13.16 -14.15
C GLY A 277 20.25 12.72 -12.94
N LEU A 278 19.06 13.28 -12.75
CA LEU A 278 18.23 13.01 -11.57
C LEU A 278 17.93 11.51 -11.40
N SER A 279 17.65 10.78 -12.49
CA SER A 279 17.46 9.32 -12.50
C SER A 279 18.73 8.51 -12.22
N SER A 280 19.92 9.09 -12.38
CA SER A 280 21.19 8.49 -11.97
C SER A 280 21.40 8.59 -10.46
N ASP A 281 20.95 9.69 -9.83
CA ASP A 281 20.91 9.81 -8.37
C ASP A 281 19.97 8.78 -7.73
N ILE A 282 18.83 8.45 -8.39
CA ILE A 282 17.89 7.42 -7.89
C ILE A 282 18.55 6.03 -7.82
N TRP A 283 19.30 5.63 -8.86
CA TRP A 283 20.04 4.37 -8.86
C TRP A 283 21.07 4.31 -7.71
N ALA A 284 21.80 5.41 -7.49
CA ALA A 284 22.74 5.53 -6.39
C ALA A 284 22.03 5.53 -5.01
N ALA A 285 20.82 6.08 -4.92
CA ALA A 285 19.98 6.02 -3.71
C ALA A 285 19.51 4.57 -3.40
N GLY A 286 19.26 3.75 -4.42
CA GLY A 286 19.07 2.30 -4.25
C GLY A 286 20.29 1.62 -3.61
N TRP A 287 21.51 2.00 -4.03
CA TRP A 287 22.74 1.52 -3.38
C TRP A 287 22.93 2.06 -1.97
N ILE A 288 22.53 3.30 -1.67
CA ILE A 288 22.55 3.85 -0.30
C ILE A 288 21.65 3.04 0.63
N CYS A 289 20.44 2.66 0.19
CA CYS A 289 19.59 1.73 0.95
C CYS A 289 20.31 0.41 1.25
N TRP A 290 20.92 -0.20 0.22
CA TRP A 290 21.65 -1.46 0.37
C TRP A 290 22.84 -1.34 1.34
N GLU A 291 23.67 -0.31 1.20
CA GLU A 291 24.81 -0.07 2.09
C GLU A 291 24.36 0.13 3.54
N VAL A 292 23.36 0.98 3.78
CA VAL A 292 22.87 1.28 5.14
C VAL A 292 22.19 0.07 5.80
N MET A 293 21.56 -0.81 5.01
CA MET A 293 20.89 -2.02 5.51
C MET A 293 21.77 -3.27 5.59
N THR A 294 22.99 -3.26 5.03
CA THR A 294 23.85 -4.48 5.00
C THR A 294 25.27 -4.25 5.47
N ASN A 295 25.74 -2.99 5.52
CA ASN A 295 27.13 -2.59 5.68
C ASN A 295 28.07 -3.10 4.55
N LYS A 296 27.52 -3.51 3.39
CA LYS A 296 28.27 -4.02 2.22
C LYS A 296 28.28 -2.98 1.11
N ILE A 297 29.47 -2.55 0.69
CA ILE A 297 29.65 -1.71 -0.52
C ILE A 297 29.21 -2.46 -1.80
N PRO A 298 28.92 -1.76 -2.91
CA PRO A 298 28.58 -2.43 -4.17
C PRO A 298 29.76 -3.25 -4.72
N PHE A 299 29.47 -4.50 -5.12
CA PHE A 299 30.42 -5.45 -5.71
C PHE A 299 31.68 -5.72 -4.87
N PRO A 300 31.55 -6.14 -3.58
CA PRO A 300 32.69 -6.21 -2.66
C PRO A 300 33.77 -7.21 -3.12
N ASP A 301 33.39 -8.28 -3.82
CA ASP A 301 34.31 -9.30 -4.34
C ASP A 301 35.08 -8.87 -5.61
N ILE A 302 34.69 -7.74 -6.23
CA ILE A 302 35.25 -7.27 -7.50
C ILE A 302 36.22 -6.11 -7.26
N ASN A 303 37.51 -6.40 -7.40
CA ASN A 303 38.61 -5.47 -7.12
C ASN A 303 39.32 -4.91 -8.38
N HIS A 304 38.68 -4.98 -9.54
CA HIS A 304 39.22 -4.44 -10.79
C HIS A 304 38.15 -3.71 -11.62
N GLU A 305 38.53 -2.57 -12.19
CA GLU A 305 37.62 -1.61 -12.84
C GLU A 305 36.73 -2.24 -13.93
N TRP A 306 37.34 -3.03 -14.81
CA TRP A 306 36.63 -3.71 -15.92
C TRP A 306 35.54 -4.69 -15.44
N GLY A 307 35.79 -5.40 -14.34
CA GLY A 307 34.82 -6.34 -13.77
C GLY A 307 33.60 -5.62 -13.20
N ILE A 308 33.79 -4.46 -12.59
CA ILE A 308 32.70 -3.62 -12.07
C ILE A 308 31.90 -3.04 -13.23
N LYS A 309 32.57 -2.46 -14.26
CA LYS A 309 31.91 -1.98 -15.48
C LYS A 309 31.06 -3.06 -16.15
N LEU A 310 31.60 -4.27 -16.32
CA LEU A 310 30.89 -5.40 -16.91
C LEU A 310 29.71 -5.90 -16.05
N ALA A 311 29.80 -5.80 -14.72
CA ALA A 311 28.69 -6.14 -13.83
C ALA A 311 27.55 -5.11 -13.92
N VAL A 312 27.86 -3.80 -13.90
CA VAL A 312 26.88 -2.72 -14.04
C VAL A 312 26.20 -2.73 -15.41
N ILE A 313 26.95 -2.87 -16.50
CA ILE A 313 26.39 -2.93 -17.87
C ILE A 313 25.43 -4.12 -18.05
N ARG A 314 25.65 -5.22 -17.32
CA ARG A 314 24.76 -6.40 -17.30
C ARG A 314 23.58 -6.28 -16.34
N GLY A 315 23.38 -5.14 -15.67
CA GLY A 315 22.33 -4.96 -14.68
C GLY A 315 22.47 -5.83 -13.44
N LYS A 316 23.68 -6.30 -13.11
CA LYS A 316 23.87 -7.16 -11.95
C LYS A 316 23.74 -6.35 -10.65
N VAL A 317 22.63 -6.52 -9.95
CA VAL A 317 22.40 -6.02 -8.59
C VAL A 317 22.14 -7.19 -7.63
N PRO A 318 22.38 -7.05 -6.31
CA PRO A 318 22.05 -8.09 -5.35
C PRO A 318 20.52 -8.20 -5.17
N PRO A 319 19.96 -9.41 -4.98
CA PRO A 319 18.53 -9.59 -4.72
C PRO A 319 18.18 -9.17 -3.28
N PRO A 320 17.43 -8.07 -3.05
CA PRO A 320 17.21 -7.57 -1.68
C PRO A 320 16.40 -8.52 -0.81
N HIS A 321 15.53 -9.32 -1.43
CA HIS A 321 14.62 -10.26 -0.78
C HIS A 321 15.32 -11.55 -0.29
N GLU A 322 16.59 -11.78 -0.64
CA GLU A 322 17.39 -12.91 -0.14
C GLU A 322 18.31 -12.51 1.04
N GLU A 323 18.50 -11.20 1.27
CA GLU A 323 19.42 -10.69 2.30
C GLU A 323 18.69 -10.56 3.65
N GLY A 324 19.16 -11.27 4.68
CA GLY A 324 18.41 -11.47 5.93
C GLY A 324 18.04 -10.21 6.72
N GLN A 325 18.81 -9.11 6.61
CA GLN A 325 18.47 -7.83 7.24
C GLN A 325 17.41 -7.01 6.45
N LEU A 326 17.14 -7.39 5.19
CA LEU A 326 16.29 -6.68 4.24
C LEU A 326 14.92 -7.33 4.01
N VAL A 327 14.77 -8.64 4.22
CA VAL A 327 13.46 -9.33 4.27
C VAL A 327 12.37 -8.59 5.10
N PRO A 328 12.66 -7.94 6.26
CA PRO A 328 11.63 -7.51 7.21
C PRO A 328 10.52 -6.51 6.84
N ILE A 329 10.52 -5.61 5.85
CA ILE A 329 11.59 -5.04 5.01
C ILE A 329 11.31 -5.18 3.49
N ARG A 330 10.31 -5.97 3.11
CA ARG A 330 9.86 -6.12 1.70
C ARG A 330 9.56 -4.80 0.96
N ALA A 331 8.96 -3.80 1.62
CA ALA A 331 8.70 -2.51 0.97
C ALA A 331 9.99 -1.73 0.61
N LEU A 332 11.07 -1.91 1.38
CA LEU A 332 12.39 -1.35 1.06
C LEU A 332 13.10 -2.18 -0.04
N CYS A 333 12.86 -3.50 -0.07
CA CYS A 333 13.31 -4.38 -1.15
C CYS A 333 12.73 -3.98 -2.51
N ASN A 334 11.42 -3.72 -2.57
CA ASN A 334 10.75 -3.23 -3.78
C ASN A 334 11.38 -1.91 -4.24
N LEU A 335 11.42 -0.90 -3.37
CA LEU A 335 11.99 0.41 -3.69
C LEU A 335 13.43 0.34 -4.23
N MET A 336 14.32 -0.49 -3.65
CA MET A 336 15.66 -0.69 -4.22
C MET A 336 15.63 -1.32 -5.61
N THR A 337 14.75 -2.29 -5.83
CA THR A 337 14.58 -2.95 -7.14
C THR A 337 14.11 -1.95 -8.20
N ASP A 338 13.16 -1.08 -7.85
CA ASP A 338 12.62 -0.04 -8.74
C ASP A 338 13.65 1.08 -9.00
N CYS A 339 14.44 1.46 -7.98
CA CYS A 339 15.59 2.35 -8.16
C CYS A 339 16.66 1.78 -9.12
N TRP A 340 16.78 0.46 -9.19
CA TRP A 340 17.72 -0.25 -10.07
C TRP A 340 17.13 -0.65 -11.43
N ALA A 341 16.02 -0.04 -11.87
CA ALA A 341 15.52 -0.23 -13.22
C ALA A 341 16.57 0.18 -14.27
N MET A 342 16.80 -0.67 -15.28
CA MET A 342 17.80 -0.44 -16.32
C MET A 342 17.50 0.80 -17.18
N ASP A 343 16.23 1.01 -17.53
CA ASP A 343 15.77 2.24 -18.18
C ASP A 343 15.71 3.38 -17.13
N PRO A 344 16.46 4.48 -17.31
CA PRO A 344 16.39 5.64 -16.41
C PRO A 344 15.01 6.30 -16.33
N LYS A 345 14.10 6.07 -17.30
CA LYS A 345 12.73 6.58 -17.31
C LYS A 345 11.72 5.69 -16.57
N ALA A 346 12.10 4.45 -16.25
CA ALA A 346 11.31 3.53 -15.44
C ALA A 346 11.60 3.65 -13.92
N ARG A 347 12.68 4.34 -13.53
CA ARG A 347 13.05 4.56 -12.12
C ARG A 347 12.06 5.52 -11.42
N PRO A 348 11.71 5.29 -10.15
CA PRO A 348 10.77 6.13 -9.42
C PRO A 348 11.33 7.54 -9.17
N GLY A 349 10.47 8.55 -9.17
CA GLY A 349 10.86 9.91 -8.75
C GLY A 349 11.18 9.97 -7.26
N ILE A 350 12.13 10.82 -6.83
CA ILE A 350 12.56 10.87 -5.43
C ILE A 350 11.42 11.16 -4.43
N SER A 351 10.41 11.94 -4.83
CA SER A 351 9.21 12.20 -4.03
C SER A 351 8.33 10.96 -3.85
N GLN A 352 8.33 10.03 -4.81
CA GLN A 352 7.67 8.73 -4.67
C GLN A 352 8.46 7.87 -3.67
N CYS A 353 9.78 7.79 -3.82
CA CYS A 353 10.68 7.07 -2.90
C CYS A 353 10.45 7.52 -1.43
N CYS A 354 10.39 8.84 -1.20
CA CYS A 354 10.10 9.41 0.12
C CYS A 354 8.70 9.02 0.63
N ASN A 355 7.69 8.95 -0.23
CA ASN A 355 6.32 8.56 0.15
C ASN A 355 6.21 7.07 0.54
N GLU A 356 6.98 6.20 -0.10
CA GLU A 356 7.05 4.77 0.24
C GLU A 356 7.79 4.56 1.57
N LEU A 357 8.93 5.24 1.76
CA LEU A 357 9.70 5.23 3.02
C LEU A 357 8.91 5.78 4.22
N LYS A 358 8.00 6.73 4.00
CA LYS A 358 7.26 7.48 5.04
C LYS A 358 6.48 6.61 6.04
N TRP A 359 6.05 5.42 5.63
CA TRP A 359 5.24 4.51 6.45
C TRP A 359 6.02 3.33 7.06
N MET A 360 7.36 3.33 6.89
CA MET A 360 8.26 2.35 7.47
C MET A 360 8.61 2.73 8.93
N PRO A 361 8.61 1.77 9.88
CA PRO A 361 9.02 2.03 11.25
C PRO A 361 10.44 2.61 11.36
N SER A 362 10.59 3.79 11.95
CA SER A 362 11.89 4.46 12.17
C SER A 362 12.00 5.15 13.53
N ASP A 363 13.22 5.24 14.06
CA ASP A 363 13.62 6.04 15.23
C ASP A 363 15.10 6.45 15.07
N PRO A 364 15.55 7.65 15.44
CA PRO A 364 16.95 8.05 15.26
C PRO A 364 17.94 7.18 16.07
N PRO A 365 19.13 6.86 15.53
CA PRO A 365 20.15 6.06 16.21
C PRO A 365 20.50 6.55 17.63
N SER A 366 20.49 5.65 18.62
CA SER A 366 20.81 5.99 20.02
C SER A 366 21.70 4.94 20.71
N THR A 367 22.82 5.39 21.30
CA THR A 367 23.79 4.52 22.01
C THR A 367 23.39 4.14 23.44
N GLY A 368 22.15 4.46 23.85
CA GLY A 368 21.62 4.20 25.19
C GLY A 368 20.79 2.92 25.31
N ALA A 369 20.05 2.80 26.43
CA ALA A 369 18.98 1.82 26.54
C ALA A 369 17.89 2.09 25.47
N PRO A 370 17.22 1.05 24.93
CA PRO A 370 16.29 1.21 23.82
C PRO A 370 15.15 2.17 24.16
N SER A 371 14.89 3.12 23.26
CA SER A 371 13.82 4.10 23.44
C SER A 371 12.44 3.41 23.44
N VAL A 372 11.46 4.03 24.10
CA VAL A 372 10.06 3.55 24.02
C VAL A 372 9.61 3.48 22.55
N ARG A 373 9.93 4.50 21.74
CA ARG A 373 9.61 4.51 20.32
C ARG A 373 10.30 3.36 19.59
N LEU A 374 11.58 3.10 19.83
CA LEU A 374 12.31 1.98 19.22
C LEU A 374 11.65 0.62 19.53
N LEU A 375 11.22 0.38 20.77
CA LEU A 375 10.49 -0.83 21.14
C LEU A 375 9.15 -0.96 20.38
N LEU A 376 8.38 0.13 20.28
CA LEU A 376 7.11 0.13 19.54
C LEU A 376 7.31 0.07 18.01
N GLN A 377 8.43 0.55 17.47
CA GLN A 377 8.77 0.40 16.05
C GLN A 377 9.23 -1.03 15.74
N LYS A 378 10.02 -1.67 16.60
CA LYS A 378 10.35 -3.10 16.49
C LYS A 378 9.09 -3.97 16.58
N GLY A 379 8.21 -3.72 17.57
CA GLY A 379 6.94 -4.43 17.70
C GLY A 379 6.04 -4.30 16.46
N GLN A 380 6.02 -3.14 15.80
CA GLN A 380 5.32 -2.94 14.53
C GLN A 380 5.93 -3.71 13.34
N ILE A 381 7.23 -3.99 13.34
CA ILE A 381 7.85 -4.84 12.31
C ILE A 381 7.41 -6.28 12.52
N GLU A 382 7.53 -6.82 13.74
CA GLU A 382 7.13 -8.20 14.05
C GLU A 382 5.62 -8.42 13.84
N PHE A 383 4.78 -7.43 14.21
CA PHE A 383 3.34 -7.43 13.93
C PHE A 383 3.03 -7.54 12.42
N ARG A 384 3.81 -6.89 11.55
CA ARG A 384 3.66 -6.97 10.09
C ARG A 384 4.18 -8.29 9.50
N ARG A 385 4.95 -9.10 10.26
CA ARG A 385 5.34 -10.47 9.88
C ARG A 385 4.42 -11.55 10.47
N ALA A 386 3.29 -11.17 11.07
CA ALA A 386 2.42 -12.04 11.88
C ALA A 386 3.10 -12.70 13.11
N SER A 387 4.30 -12.24 13.49
CA SER A 387 5.02 -12.64 14.72
C SER A 387 4.40 -11.94 15.94
N TYR A 388 3.15 -12.29 16.24
CA TYR A 388 2.30 -11.57 17.20
C TYR A 388 2.74 -11.76 18.66
N GLU A 389 3.43 -12.85 19.00
CA GLU A 389 3.93 -13.10 20.36
C GLU A 389 5.12 -12.18 20.67
N GLU A 390 6.06 -12.07 19.73
CA GLU A 390 7.20 -11.15 19.74
C GLU A 390 6.72 -9.69 19.73
N ALA A 391 5.74 -9.37 18.88
CA ALA A 391 5.12 -8.05 18.82
C ALA A 391 4.49 -7.67 20.17
N ALA A 392 3.68 -8.56 20.76
CA ALA A 392 3.08 -8.34 22.08
C ALA A 392 4.14 -8.14 23.16
N SER A 393 5.22 -8.94 23.16
CA SER A 393 6.34 -8.79 24.09
C SER A 393 7.02 -7.43 23.95
N LEU A 394 7.30 -6.98 22.73
CA LEU A 394 7.92 -5.67 22.45
C LEU A 394 7.00 -4.50 22.82
N PHE A 395 5.69 -4.60 22.55
CA PHE A 395 4.73 -3.59 22.97
C PHE A 395 4.53 -3.56 24.49
N GLN A 396 4.57 -4.71 25.18
CA GLN A 396 4.49 -4.79 26.65
C GLN A 396 5.74 -4.21 27.32
N GLN A 397 6.93 -4.45 26.76
CA GLN A 397 8.17 -3.81 27.20
C GLN A 397 8.08 -2.29 26.99
N GLY A 398 7.67 -1.84 25.79
CA GLY A 398 7.46 -0.42 25.49
C GLY A 398 6.47 0.26 26.43
N LEU A 399 5.36 -0.41 26.76
CA LEU A 399 4.39 0.05 27.77
C LEU A 399 5.02 0.19 29.15
N SER A 400 5.73 -0.84 29.65
CA SER A 400 6.38 -0.77 30.98
C SER A 400 7.40 0.36 31.08
N LEU A 401 8.17 0.60 30.00
CA LEU A 401 9.14 1.69 29.94
C LEU A 401 8.43 3.05 29.88
N ALA A 402 7.36 3.18 29.08
CA ALA A 402 6.55 4.39 29.01
C ALA A 402 5.96 4.76 30.38
N THR A 403 5.38 3.79 31.10
CA THR A 403 4.84 3.99 32.46
C THR A 403 5.95 4.38 33.44
N SER A 404 7.14 3.78 33.37
CA SER A 404 8.28 4.16 34.22
C SER A 404 8.82 5.57 33.96
N GLN A 405 8.50 6.15 32.79
CA GLN A 405 8.88 7.50 32.36
C GLN A 405 7.73 8.51 32.47
N ASP A 406 6.58 8.12 33.06
CA ASP A 406 5.31 8.86 33.08
C ASP A 406 4.85 9.36 31.68
N ASN A 407 5.23 8.64 30.63
CA ASN A 407 4.93 9.02 29.25
C ASN A 407 3.57 8.47 28.81
N GLN A 408 2.52 9.09 29.34
CA GLN A 408 1.12 8.71 29.08
C GLN A 408 0.81 8.53 27.59
N LYS A 409 1.35 9.38 26.71
CA LYS A 409 1.14 9.29 25.26
C LYS A 409 1.72 8.00 24.67
N TRP A 410 2.97 7.65 24.96
CA TRP A 410 3.53 6.40 24.45
C TRP A 410 2.93 5.16 25.12
N ALA A 411 2.53 5.24 26.39
CA ALA A 411 1.82 4.16 27.07
C ALA A 411 0.49 3.83 26.37
N ALA A 412 -0.31 4.85 26.05
CA ALA A 412 -1.56 4.68 25.30
C ALA A 412 -1.35 4.15 23.87
N ILE A 413 -0.28 4.57 23.18
CA ILE A 413 0.08 4.05 21.85
C ILE A 413 0.48 2.56 21.96
N ALA A 414 1.24 2.18 22.99
CA ALA A 414 1.60 0.78 23.26
C ALA A 414 0.36 -0.08 23.56
N LEU A 415 -0.57 0.42 24.38
CA LEU A 415 -1.83 -0.23 24.69
C LEU A 415 -2.72 -0.44 23.45
N ARG A 416 -2.82 0.54 22.55
CA ARG A 416 -3.55 0.34 21.27
C ARG A 416 -2.91 -0.76 20.42
N PHE A 417 -1.58 -0.80 20.32
CA PHE A 417 -0.88 -1.84 19.57
C PHE A 417 -0.99 -3.23 20.23
N LEU A 418 -0.95 -3.32 21.57
CA LEU A 418 -1.31 -4.54 22.29
C LEU A 418 -2.75 -4.97 21.97
N GLY A 419 -3.69 -4.03 21.93
CA GLY A 419 -5.08 -4.29 21.55
C GLY A 419 -5.23 -4.89 20.15
N ASP A 420 -4.59 -4.29 19.14
CA ASP A 420 -4.61 -4.83 17.77
C ASP A 420 -3.89 -6.18 17.67
N THR A 421 -2.87 -6.44 18.49
CA THR A 421 -2.13 -7.72 18.53
C THR A 421 -2.98 -8.81 19.18
N TYR A 422 -3.54 -8.55 20.36
CA TYR A 422 -4.46 -9.49 21.04
C TYR A 422 -5.71 -9.77 20.21
N ARG A 423 -6.20 -8.80 19.42
CA ARG A 423 -7.31 -8.99 18.47
C ARG A 423 -6.96 -9.97 17.34
N LEU A 424 -5.70 -10.00 16.87
CA LEU A 424 -5.26 -10.96 15.85
C LEU A 424 -4.94 -12.34 16.45
N GLN A 425 -4.46 -12.39 17.69
CA GLN A 425 -4.27 -13.63 18.45
C GLN A 425 -5.56 -14.20 19.08
N SER A 426 -6.75 -13.82 18.60
CA SER A 426 -8.06 -14.27 19.14
C SER A 426 -8.36 -13.93 20.62
N LYS A 427 -7.46 -13.21 21.32
CA LYS A 427 -7.51 -12.86 22.75
C LYS A 427 -8.42 -11.64 23.00
N TYR A 428 -9.65 -11.68 22.50
CA TYR A 428 -10.56 -10.53 22.35
C TYR A 428 -10.83 -9.73 23.63
N SER A 429 -10.97 -10.36 24.81
CA SER A 429 -11.20 -9.64 26.07
C SER A 429 -9.99 -8.78 26.48
N ARG A 430 -8.76 -9.26 26.24
CA ARG A 430 -7.54 -8.47 26.47
C ARG A 430 -7.40 -7.33 25.45
N ALA A 431 -7.90 -7.55 24.23
CA ALA A 431 -7.92 -6.50 23.22
C ALA A 431 -8.85 -5.34 23.64
N GLU A 432 -10.06 -5.66 24.10
CA GLU A 432 -11.03 -4.69 24.62
C GLU A 432 -10.48 -3.92 25.83
N GLU A 433 -9.91 -4.61 26.81
CA GLU A 433 -9.24 -4.00 27.97
C GLU A 433 -8.13 -3.02 27.53
N SER A 434 -7.24 -3.45 26.64
CA SER A 434 -6.12 -2.63 26.15
C SER A 434 -6.60 -1.40 25.39
N TYR A 435 -7.64 -1.52 24.56
CA TYR A 435 -8.23 -0.39 23.86
C TYR A 435 -8.93 0.60 24.81
N ASN A 436 -9.66 0.11 25.82
CA ASN A 436 -10.33 0.96 26.80
C ASN A 436 -9.31 1.80 27.58
N GLN A 437 -8.24 1.17 28.09
CA GLN A 437 -7.15 1.88 28.77
C GLN A 437 -6.46 2.91 27.85
N ALA A 438 -6.20 2.56 26.59
CA ALA A 438 -5.66 3.51 25.61
C ALA A 438 -6.61 4.69 25.37
N GLN A 439 -7.91 4.43 25.21
CA GLN A 439 -8.94 5.43 24.93
C GLN A 439 -9.18 6.39 26.11
N GLU A 440 -9.09 5.90 27.35
CA GLU A 440 -9.13 6.73 28.57
C GLU A 440 -7.92 7.67 28.63
N ILE A 441 -6.70 7.16 28.41
CA ILE A 441 -5.48 7.98 28.46
C ILE A 441 -5.46 9.00 27.30
N PHE A 442 -5.83 8.61 26.08
CA PHE A 442 -5.92 9.54 24.94
C PHE A 442 -7.00 10.61 25.12
N ALA A 443 -8.07 10.32 25.87
CA ALA A 443 -9.05 11.32 26.28
C ALA A 443 -8.46 12.29 27.33
N HIS A 444 -7.76 11.77 28.35
CA HIS A 444 -7.09 12.58 29.37
C HIS A 444 -6.08 13.57 28.77
N ILE A 445 -5.21 13.11 27.88
CA ILE A 445 -4.19 13.97 27.22
C ILE A 445 -4.73 14.75 26.00
N SER A 446 -6.02 14.64 25.69
CA SER A 446 -6.68 15.31 24.54
C SER A 446 -6.06 15.01 23.17
N ASP A 447 -5.52 13.80 22.96
CA ASP A 447 -4.97 13.38 21.66
C ASP A 447 -6.08 12.83 20.75
N ASP A 448 -6.92 13.73 20.25
CA ASP A 448 -8.06 13.43 19.37
C ASP A 448 -7.74 12.43 18.25
N LYS A 449 -6.59 12.58 17.59
CA LYS A 449 -6.20 11.73 16.46
C LYS A 449 -5.98 10.28 16.92
N ASN A 450 -5.29 10.07 18.04
CA ASN A 450 -5.09 8.72 18.55
C ASN A 450 -6.34 8.14 19.24
N GLN A 451 -7.26 8.98 19.76
CA GLN A 451 -8.61 8.52 20.13
C GLN A 451 -9.33 7.94 18.91
N ALA A 452 -9.42 8.68 17.80
CA ALA A 452 -10.12 8.21 16.59
C ALA A 452 -9.52 6.90 16.03
N MET A 453 -8.19 6.79 15.96
CA MET A 453 -7.50 5.54 15.58
C MET A 453 -7.75 4.38 16.57
N THR A 454 -7.97 4.67 17.85
CA THR A 454 -8.32 3.64 18.85
C THR A 454 -9.77 3.19 18.68
N MET A 455 -10.70 4.12 18.45
CA MET A 455 -12.11 3.83 18.13
C MET A 455 -12.27 2.99 16.85
N GLU A 456 -11.47 3.22 15.81
CA GLU A 456 -11.42 2.32 14.65
C GLU A 456 -11.00 0.88 15.04
N SER A 457 -10.00 0.76 15.90
CA SER A 457 -9.42 -0.52 16.34
C SER A 457 -10.41 -1.31 17.21
N MET A 458 -11.15 -0.61 18.08
CA MET A 458 -12.32 -1.12 18.79
C MET A 458 -13.44 -1.52 17.82
N GLY A 459 -13.73 -0.70 16.80
CA GLY A 459 -14.72 -1.00 15.77
C GLY A 459 -14.40 -2.29 15.00
N ARG A 460 -13.11 -2.58 14.75
CA ARG A 460 -12.67 -3.86 14.16
C ARG A 460 -12.95 -5.04 15.11
N LEU A 461 -12.72 -4.89 16.41
CA LEU A 461 -13.01 -5.92 17.42
C LEU A 461 -14.51 -6.18 17.59
N LEU A 462 -15.32 -5.11 17.69
CA LEU A 462 -16.78 -5.20 17.86
C LEU A 462 -17.45 -5.87 16.65
N VAL A 463 -16.92 -5.67 15.43
CA VAL A 463 -17.37 -6.41 14.24
C VAL A 463 -17.08 -7.92 14.34
N LEU A 464 -15.95 -8.33 14.91
CA LEU A 464 -15.60 -9.76 15.10
C LEU A 464 -16.45 -10.45 16.19
N ARG A 465 -17.02 -9.67 17.12
CA ARG A 465 -18.03 -10.11 18.11
C ARG A 465 -19.48 -10.00 17.60
N SER A 466 -19.69 -9.48 16.38
CA SER A 466 -21.01 -9.16 15.81
C SER A 466 -21.80 -8.09 16.60
N GLU A 467 -21.13 -7.26 17.40
CA GLU A 467 -21.72 -6.16 18.19
C GLU A 467 -21.92 -4.90 17.34
N PHE A 468 -22.63 -5.09 16.22
CA PHE A 468 -22.74 -4.13 15.12
C PHE A 468 -23.26 -2.74 15.54
N THR A 469 -24.20 -2.65 16.48
CA THR A 469 -24.69 -1.36 17.00
C THR A 469 -23.62 -0.55 17.74
N GLN A 470 -22.72 -1.22 18.47
CA GLN A 470 -21.59 -0.54 19.14
C GLN A 470 -20.50 -0.18 18.12
N ALA A 471 -20.25 -1.04 17.13
CA ALA A 471 -19.36 -0.75 16.02
C ALA A 471 -19.82 0.50 15.23
N GLU A 472 -21.12 0.61 14.93
CA GLU A 472 -21.75 1.76 14.27
C GLU A 472 -21.54 3.06 15.06
N GLN A 473 -21.59 3.01 16.40
CA GLN A 473 -21.32 4.15 17.28
C GLN A 473 -19.84 4.57 17.27
N VAL A 474 -18.89 3.64 17.47
CA VAL A 474 -17.46 4.01 17.54
C VAL A 474 -16.90 4.49 16.20
N TYR A 475 -17.29 3.88 15.07
CA TYR A 475 -16.89 4.39 13.75
C TYR A 475 -17.54 5.74 13.42
N THR A 476 -18.78 5.99 13.87
CA THR A 476 -19.41 7.31 13.70
C THR A 476 -18.67 8.40 14.47
N ARG A 477 -18.30 8.12 15.74
CA ARG A 477 -17.53 9.06 16.57
C ARG A 477 -16.09 9.27 16.06
N ALA A 478 -15.44 8.22 15.56
CA ALA A 478 -14.12 8.32 14.90
C ALA A 478 -14.20 9.25 13.68
N LYS A 479 -15.18 9.02 12.78
CA LYS A 479 -15.46 9.87 11.61
C LYS A 479 -15.68 11.33 12.00
N GLU A 480 -16.49 11.61 13.02
CA GLU A 480 -16.74 12.98 13.53
C GLU A 480 -15.47 13.67 14.00
N ILE A 481 -14.59 12.96 14.72
CA ILE A 481 -13.29 13.48 15.14
C ILE A 481 -12.42 13.78 13.90
N TYR A 482 -12.34 12.87 12.93
CA TYR A 482 -11.56 13.11 11.71
C TYR A 482 -12.11 14.25 10.84
N THR A 483 -13.43 14.43 10.76
CA THR A 483 -14.05 15.61 10.12
C THR A 483 -13.64 16.90 10.86
N ARG A 484 -13.53 16.88 12.19
CA ARG A 484 -13.05 18.03 12.98
C ARG A 484 -11.54 18.29 12.84
N LEU A 485 -10.76 17.28 12.45
CA LEU A 485 -9.31 17.36 12.19
C LEU A 485 -8.96 17.60 10.71
N ASP A 486 -9.95 17.73 9.82
CA ASP A 486 -9.80 17.76 8.35
C ASP A 486 -9.04 16.56 7.75
N ASP A 487 -9.08 15.41 8.44
CA ASP A 487 -8.41 14.17 8.03
C ASP A 487 -9.34 13.37 7.12
N GLU A 488 -9.36 13.71 5.82
CA GLU A 488 -10.19 13.01 4.84
C GLU A 488 -9.87 11.50 4.73
N ARG A 489 -8.65 11.08 5.06
CA ARG A 489 -8.24 9.67 5.05
C ARG A 489 -8.85 8.91 6.23
N GLY A 490 -8.77 9.47 7.44
CA GLY A 490 -9.43 8.89 8.62
C GLY A 490 -10.96 8.83 8.49
N GLN A 491 -11.56 9.85 7.86
CA GLN A 491 -12.97 9.83 7.47
C GLN A 491 -13.28 8.66 6.51
N ALA A 492 -12.42 8.40 5.52
CA ALA A 492 -12.58 7.29 4.57
C ALA A 492 -12.48 5.92 5.25
N ILE A 493 -11.52 5.73 6.16
CA ILE A 493 -11.36 4.49 6.94
C ILE A 493 -12.61 4.23 7.80
N SER A 494 -13.08 5.26 8.49
CA SER A 494 -14.29 5.18 9.34
C SER A 494 -15.55 4.90 8.51
N LEU A 495 -15.69 5.48 7.31
CA LEU A 495 -16.78 5.18 6.37
C LEU A 495 -16.73 3.74 5.84
N SER A 496 -15.55 3.20 5.52
CA SER A 496 -15.39 1.78 5.17
C SER A 496 -15.73 0.84 6.33
N GLY A 497 -15.42 1.24 7.57
CA GLY A 497 -15.84 0.54 8.79
C GLY A 497 -17.36 0.47 8.93
N LEU A 498 -18.05 1.61 8.77
CA LEU A 498 -19.52 1.66 8.73
C LEU A 498 -20.10 0.85 7.56
N GLY A 499 -19.48 0.91 6.37
CA GLY A 499 -19.88 0.12 5.20
C GLY A 499 -19.87 -1.39 5.47
N ARG A 500 -18.84 -1.88 6.18
CA ARG A 500 -18.74 -3.29 6.61
C ARG A 500 -19.84 -3.67 7.61
N VAL A 501 -20.14 -2.79 8.57
CA VAL A 501 -21.25 -3.00 9.52
C VAL A 501 -22.59 -3.07 8.78
N CYS A 502 -22.84 -2.16 7.85
CA CYS A 502 -24.04 -2.17 7.00
C CYS A 502 -24.14 -3.44 6.14
N HIS A 503 -23.04 -3.93 5.57
CA HIS A 503 -23.02 -5.18 4.81
C HIS A 503 -23.47 -6.37 5.66
N LEU A 504 -22.88 -6.56 6.85
CA LEU A 504 -23.20 -7.68 7.75
C LEU A 504 -24.64 -7.61 8.30
N GLN A 505 -25.16 -6.40 8.55
CA GLN A 505 -26.57 -6.17 8.89
C GLN A 505 -27.53 -6.24 7.69
N SER A 506 -27.06 -6.65 6.49
CA SER A 506 -27.85 -6.65 5.24
C SER A 506 -28.45 -5.29 4.86
N LYS A 507 -27.96 -4.18 5.43
CA LYS A 507 -28.31 -2.77 5.11
C LYS A 507 -27.65 -2.34 3.79
N TYR A 508 -27.75 -3.15 2.73
CA TYR A 508 -26.87 -3.07 1.55
C TYR A 508 -26.84 -1.69 0.87
N ILE A 509 -27.98 -1.01 0.73
CA ILE A 509 -28.07 0.33 0.11
C ILE A 509 -27.27 1.38 0.90
N GLN A 510 -27.23 1.27 2.23
CA GLN A 510 -26.43 2.16 3.08
C GLN A 510 -24.94 1.82 2.96
N GLY A 511 -24.59 0.52 2.90
CA GLY A 511 -23.22 0.07 2.64
C GLY A 511 -22.67 0.58 1.30
N GLU A 512 -23.49 0.52 0.24
CA GLU A 512 -23.19 1.03 -1.10
C GLU A 512 -22.87 2.53 -1.08
N GLN A 513 -23.68 3.34 -0.39
CA GLN A 513 -23.45 4.77 -0.22
C GLN A 513 -22.17 5.07 0.58
N LEU A 514 -21.95 4.34 1.68
CA LEU A 514 -20.80 4.53 2.57
C LEU A 514 -19.47 4.19 1.89
N TYR A 515 -19.39 3.04 1.21
CA TYR A 515 -18.19 2.67 0.46
C TYR A 515 -17.96 3.54 -0.77
N SER A 516 -19.02 3.95 -1.50
CA SER A 516 -18.88 4.90 -2.61
C SER A 516 -18.27 6.22 -2.14
N ARG A 517 -18.74 6.75 -0.99
CA ARG A 517 -18.16 7.96 -0.41
C ARG A 517 -16.72 7.74 0.09
N ALA A 518 -16.41 6.59 0.69
CA ALA A 518 -15.04 6.26 1.07
C ALA A 518 -14.10 6.21 -0.14
N HIS A 519 -14.52 5.59 -1.25
CA HIS A 519 -13.80 5.55 -2.53
C HIS A 519 -13.51 6.97 -3.07
N GLU A 520 -14.48 7.90 -3.00
CA GLU A 520 -14.26 9.31 -3.35
C GLU A 520 -13.22 10.00 -2.44
N LEU A 521 -13.26 9.77 -1.13
CA LEU A 521 -12.29 10.36 -0.19
C LEU A 521 -10.86 9.82 -0.43
N TYR A 522 -10.72 8.51 -0.64
CA TYR A 522 -9.44 7.90 -0.98
C TYR A 522 -8.89 8.41 -2.32
N ALA A 523 -9.75 8.56 -3.33
CA ALA A 523 -9.35 9.15 -4.62
C ALA A 523 -8.87 10.61 -4.49
N ARG A 524 -9.49 11.42 -3.62
CA ARG A 524 -9.05 12.81 -3.37
C ARG A 524 -7.77 12.91 -2.54
N THR A 525 -7.50 11.93 -1.68
CA THR A 525 -6.26 11.86 -0.88
C THR A 525 -5.10 11.14 -1.57
N GLY A 526 -5.33 10.53 -2.75
CA GLY A 526 -4.33 9.78 -3.50
C GLY A 526 -4.03 8.37 -2.93
N ASP A 527 -4.86 7.86 -2.03
CA ASP A 527 -4.68 6.55 -1.42
C ASP A 527 -5.36 5.46 -2.26
N ASP A 528 -4.72 5.07 -3.36
CA ASP A 528 -5.23 4.01 -4.25
C ASP A 528 -5.39 2.64 -3.53
N ASN A 529 -4.65 2.38 -2.44
CA ASN A 529 -4.84 1.19 -1.60
C ASN A 529 -6.16 1.25 -0.83
N GLY A 530 -6.44 2.37 -0.15
CA GLY A 530 -7.73 2.62 0.49
C GLY A 530 -8.89 2.60 -0.51
N ARG A 531 -8.66 3.16 -1.72
CA ARG A 531 -9.61 3.16 -2.82
C ARG A 531 -9.95 1.73 -3.30
N ALA A 532 -8.95 0.86 -3.43
CA ALA A 532 -9.14 -0.55 -3.75
C ALA A 532 -9.90 -1.30 -2.64
N ASN A 533 -9.58 -1.04 -1.36
CA ASN A 533 -10.32 -1.59 -0.22
C ASN A 533 -11.80 -1.20 -0.24
N ALA A 534 -12.13 0.03 -0.67
CA ALA A 534 -13.53 0.47 -0.82
C ALA A 534 -14.25 -0.23 -2.00
N LEU A 535 -13.54 -0.54 -3.09
CA LEU A 535 -14.08 -1.33 -4.20
C LEU A 535 -14.30 -2.80 -3.84
N LEU A 536 -13.45 -3.43 -3.02
CA LEU A 536 -13.75 -4.75 -2.43
C LEU A 536 -15.06 -4.71 -1.62
N GLY A 537 -15.23 -3.68 -0.78
CA GLY A 537 -16.44 -3.49 0.02
C GLY A 537 -17.71 -3.31 -0.82
N LEU A 538 -17.62 -2.59 -1.95
CA LEU A 538 -18.70 -2.52 -2.94
C LEU A 538 -18.96 -3.89 -3.60
N GLY A 539 -17.91 -4.64 -3.92
CA GLY A 539 -18.00 -6.01 -4.44
C GLY A 539 -18.77 -6.95 -3.52
N ASP A 540 -18.44 -7.00 -2.23
CA ASP A 540 -19.16 -7.81 -1.23
C ASP A 540 -20.62 -7.32 -1.07
N VAL A 541 -20.86 -5.99 -1.05
CA VAL A 541 -22.22 -5.42 -0.99
C VAL A 541 -23.06 -5.81 -2.20
N TYR A 542 -22.57 -5.67 -3.43
CA TYR A 542 -23.30 -6.09 -4.64
C TYR A 542 -23.49 -7.60 -4.71
N TYR A 543 -22.52 -8.40 -4.25
CA TYR A 543 -22.65 -9.85 -4.11
C TYR A 543 -23.75 -10.22 -3.09
N GLY A 544 -23.85 -9.51 -1.96
CA GLY A 544 -24.93 -9.65 -0.98
C GLY A 544 -26.32 -9.29 -1.56
N GLN A 545 -26.38 -8.28 -2.42
CA GLN A 545 -27.57 -7.92 -3.21
C GLN A 545 -27.87 -8.91 -4.37
N SER A 546 -27.04 -9.93 -4.60
CA SER A 546 -27.08 -10.85 -5.77
C SER A 546 -26.89 -10.15 -7.13
N LYS A 547 -26.37 -8.91 -7.16
CA LYS A 547 -26.08 -8.14 -8.38
C LYS A 547 -24.69 -8.49 -8.93
N TYR A 548 -24.51 -9.75 -9.32
CA TYR A 548 -23.19 -10.32 -9.59
C TYR A 548 -22.35 -9.57 -10.64
N SER A 549 -22.96 -8.96 -11.66
CA SER A 549 -22.21 -8.17 -12.66
C SER A 549 -21.60 -6.88 -12.09
N GLN A 550 -22.27 -6.20 -11.16
CA GLN A 550 -21.72 -5.02 -10.48
C GLN A 550 -20.64 -5.41 -9.46
N ALA A 551 -20.76 -6.61 -8.87
CA ALA A 551 -19.69 -7.18 -8.05
C ALA A 551 -18.46 -7.52 -8.91
N GLU A 552 -18.65 -8.14 -10.08
CA GLU A 552 -17.59 -8.42 -11.06
C GLU A 552 -16.84 -7.14 -11.47
N GLU A 553 -17.56 -6.07 -11.81
CA GLU A 553 -16.98 -4.75 -12.11
C GLU A 553 -16.19 -4.19 -10.92
N SER A 554 -16.77 -4.19 -9.71
CA SER A 554 -16.13 -3.65 -8.50
C SER A 554 -14.85 -4.39 -8.12
N TYR A 555 -14.87 -5.72 -8.14
CA TYR A 555 -13.68 -6.52 -7.83
C TYR A 555 -12.60 -6.43 -8.93
N ASN A 556 -12.96 -6.30 -10.22
CA ASN A 556 -11.98 -6.04 -11.28
C ASN A 556 -11.29 -4.68 -11.08
N GLY A 557 -12.05 -3.63 -10.74
CA GLY A 557 -11.48 -2.32 -10.40
C GLY A 557 -10.56 -2.37 -9.17
N ALA A 558 -10.91 -3.15 -8.14
CA ALA A 558 -10.03 -3.39 -7.00
C ALA A 558 -8.75 -4.12 -7.42
N ARG A 559 -8.86 -5.21 -8.19
CA ARG A 559 -7.75 -6.02 -8.73
C ARG A 559 -6.74 -5.16 -9.50
N GLU A 560 -7.23 -4.28 -10.38
CA GLU A 560 -6.40 -3.37 -11.18
C GLU A 560 -5.67 -2.32 -10.33
N LEU A 561 -6.34 -1.75 -9.31
CA LEU A 561 -5.68 -0.84 -8.37
C LEU A 561 -4.62 -1.57 -7.53
N TYR A 562 -4.92 -2.75 -6.98
CA TYR A 562 -3.95 -3.52 -6.19
C TYR A 562 -2.72 -3.94 -6.99
N ALA A 563 -2.92 -4.39 -8.24
CA ALA A 563 -1.82 -4.67 -9.16
C ALA A 563 -0.98 -3.42 -9.45
N ARG A 564 -1.60 -2.25 -9.66
CA ARG A 564 -0.88 -0.98 -9.89
C ARG A 564 -0.06 -0.51 -8.68
N VAL A 565 -0.49 -0.80 -7.46
CA VAL A 565 0.20 -0.39 -6.23
C VAL A 565 1.05 -1.49 -5.59
N GLY A 566 1.25 -2.62 -6.28
CA GLY A 566 2.08 -3.74 -5.81
C GLY A 566 1.57 -4.45 -4.55
N ASN A 567 0.26 -4.35 -4.25
CA ASN A 567 -0.33 -4.97 -3.07
C ASN A 567 -0.88 -6.37 -3.40
N ASP A 568 0.03 -7.35 -3.42
CA ASP A 568 -0.27 -8.77 -3.66
C ASP A 568 -1.39 -9.32 -2.74
N ILE A 569 -1.46 -8.91 -1.46
CA ILE A 569 -2.47 -9.39 -0.49
C ILE A 569 -3.87 -8.93 -0.93
N GLY A 570 -4.01 -7.64 -1.24
CA GLY A 570 -5.26 -7.08 -1.78
C GLY A 570 -5.62 -7.69 -3.13
N LEU A 571 -4.63 -7.95 -3.98
CA LEU A 571 -4.81 -8.63 -5.27
C LEU A 571 -5.39 -10.04 -5.09
N GLY A 572 -4.85 -10.85 -4.17
CA GLY A 572 -5.42 -12.15 -3.80
C GLY A 572 -6.86 -12.05 -3.28
N SER A 573 -7.16 -11.04 -2.46
CA SER A 573 -8.52 -10.78 -1.96
C SER A 573 -9.51 -10.40 -3.07
N ALA A 574 -9.06 -9.65 -4.08
CA ALA A 574 -9.87 -9.32 -5.26
C ALA A 574 -10.11 -10.54 -6.15
N LEU A 575 -9.12 -11.41 -6.31
CA LEU A 575 -9.23 -12.66 -7.08
C LEU A 575 -10.18 -13.66 -6.41
N ASP A 576 -10.16 -13.80 -5.08
CA ASP A 576 -11.16 -14.59 -4.33
C ASP A 576 -12.58 -14.03 -4.52
N GLY A 577 -12.74 -12.70 -4.41
CA GLY A 577 -14.01 -12.01 -4.69
C GLY A 577 -14.54 -12.28 -6.10
N LEU A 578 -13.67 -12.20 -7.12
CA LEU A 578 -14.02 -12.57 -8.50
C LEU A 578 -14.35 -14.05 -8.63
N GLY A 579 -13.60 -14.96 -8.01
CA GLY A 579 -13.87 -16.40 -8.01
C GLY A 579 -15.25 -16.73 -7.45
N ARG A 580 -15.59 -16.15 -6.28
CA ARG A 580 -16.94 -16.24 -5.67
C ARG A 580 -18.04 -15.73 -6.61
N VAL A 581 -17.78 -14.67 -7.40
CA VAL A 581 -18.73 -14.12 -8.39
C VAL A 581 -18.86 -15.01 -9.63
N CYS A 582 -17.75 -15.42 -10.24
CA CYS A 582 -17.73 -16.29 -11.42
C CYS A 582 -18.45 -17.61 -11.14
N TRP A 583 -18.25 -18.20 -9.97
CA TRP A 583 -18.98 -19.40 -9.54
C TRP A 583 -20.49 -19.17 -9.38
N ARG A 584 -20.93 -18.04 -8.81
CA ARG A 584 -22.37 -17.67 -8.77
C ARG A 584 -22.99 -17.47 -10.15
N GLN A 585 -22.18 -17.09 -11.15
CA GLN A 585 -22.56 -17.00 -12.56
C GLN A 585 -22.36 -18.32 -13.33
N PHE A 586 -22.05 -19.42 -12.63
CA PHE A 586 -21.78 -20.76 -13.19
C PHE A 586 -20.54 -20.87 -14.11
N LYS A 587 -19.67 -19.85 -14.13
CA LYS A 587 -18.38 -19.82 -14.84
C LYS A 587 -17.29 -20.65 -14.10
N ARG A 588 -17.52 -21.97 -13.94
CA ARG A 588 -16.71 -22.89 -13.10
C ARG A 588 -15.19 -22.77 -13.27
N THR A 589 -14.71 -23.00 -14.50
CA THR A 589 -13.27 -23.06 -14.79
C THR A 589 -12.57 -21.75 -14.46
N GLN A 590 -13.20 -20.62 -14.78
CA GLN A 590 -12.71 -19.29 -14.42
C GLN A 590 -12.69 -19.08 -12.89
N ALA A 591 -13.68 -19.61 -12.17
CA ALA A 591 -13.70 -19.51 -10.71
C ALA A 591 -12.59 -20.34 -10.04
N GLU A 592 -12.36 -21.59 -10.47
CA GLU A 592 -11.22 -22.40 -10.01
C GLU A 592 -9.88 -21.76 -10.36
N GLU A 593 -9.73 -21.18 -11.57
CA GLU A 593 -8.52 -20.48 -12.01
C GLU A 593 -8.21 -19.26 -11.13
N LEU A 594 -9.19 -18.36 -10.92
CA LEU A 594 -9.04 -17.15 -10.10
C LEU A 594 -8.72 -17.49 -8.63
N VAL A 595 -9.38 -18.50 -8.06
CA VAL A 595 -9.10 -18.96 -6.70
C VAL A 595 -7.72 -19.61 -6.60
N SER A 596 -7.28 -20.34 -7.62
CA SER A 596 -5.92 -20.92 -7.67
C SER A 596 -4.85 -19.83 -7.74
N GLN A 597 -5.06 -18.77 -8.54
CA GLN A 597 -4.17 -17.60 -8.58
C GLN A 597 -4.09 -16.90 -7.21
N ALA A 598 -5.21 -16.76 -6.49
CA ALA A 598 -5.22 -16.21 -5.14
C ALA A 598 -4.40 -17.08 -4.15
N GLN A 599 -4.55 -18.42 -4.21
CA GLN A 599 -3.76 -19.34 -3.38
C GLN A 599 -2.26 -19.29 -3.70
N GLU A 600 -1.89 -19.26 -5.00
CA GLU A 600 -0.49 -19.15 -5.41
C GLU A 600 0.14 -17.87 -4.87
N ILE A 601 -0.58 -16.73 -4.93
CA ILE A 601 -0.14 -15.48 -4.31
C ILE A 601 0.07 -15.66 -2.81
N TYR A 602 -0.93 -16.09 -2.04
CA TYR A 602 -0.78 -16.19 -0.58
C TYR A 602 0.34 -17.16 -0.15
N VAL A 603 0.50 -18.30 -0.84
CA VAL A 603 1.64 -19.22 -0.64
C VAL A 603 2.98 -18.55 -0.96
N ARG A 604 3.08 -17.77 -2.05
CA ARG A 604 4.27 -16.99 -2.42
C ARG A 604 4.58 -15.86 -1.43
N LEU A 605 3.57 -15.38 -0.69
CA LEU A 605 3.73 -14.34 0.33
C LEU A 605 4.11 -14.89 1.72
N GLY A 606 3.75 -16.14 2.03
CA GLY A 606 3.69 -16.64 3.41
C GLY A 606 2.52 -16.05 4.20
N ASP A 607 1.43 -15.66 3.52
CA ASP A 607 0.21 -15.14 4.15
C ASP A 607 -0.76 -16.30 4.39
N ASP A 608 -0.48 -17.08 5.44
CA ASP A 608 -1.26 -18.25 5.82
C ASP A 608 -2.71 -17.89 6.26
N ILE A 609 -2.95 -16.64 6.69
CA ILE A 609 -4.30 -16.14 7.01
C ILE A 609 -5.11 -15.96 5.71
N GLY A 610 -4.53 -15.29 4.70
CA GLY A 610 -5.12 -15.17 3.37
C GLY A 610 -5.36 -16.53 2.71
N LEU A 611 -4.38 -17.44 2.82
CA LEU A 611 -4.50 -18.80 2.32
C LEU A 611 -5.63 -19.59 2.99
N SER A 612 -5.75 -19.54 4.33
CA SER A 612 -6.85 -20.17 5.07
C SER A 612 -8.20 -19.62 4.61
N ALA A 613 -8.35 -18.29 4.53
CA ALA A 613 -9.57 -17.65 4.07
C ALA A 613 -10.00 -18.09 2.65
N THR A 614 -9.06 -18.19 1.72
CA THR A 614 -9.36 -18.67 0.34
C THR A 614 -9.61 -20.18 0.27
N LEU A 615 -9.04 -20.99 1.17
CA LEU A 615 -9.42 -22.40 1.33
C LEU A 615 -10.86 -22.55 1.87
N LEU A 616 -11.32 -21.68 2.78
CA LEU A 616 -12.71 -21.62 3.23
C LEU A 616 -13.67 -21.25 2.08
N SER A 617 -13.33 -20.24 1.27
CA SER A 617 -14.07 -19.88 0.05
C SER A 617 -14.19 -21.06 -0.93
N LEU A 618 -13.09 -21.79 -1.14
CA LEU A 618 -13.04 -22.94 -2.05
C LEU A 618 -13.82 -24.15 -1.52
N GLY A 619 -13.78 -24.41 -0.21
CA GLY A 619 -14.59 -25.45 0.44
C GLY A 619 -16.09 -25.21 0.26
N ALA A 620 -16.51 -23.94 0.35
CA ALA A 620 -17.91 -23.55 0.12
C ALA A 620 -18.35 -23.74 -1.34
N ILE A 621 -17.43 -23.56 -2.30
CA ILE A 621 -17.64 -23.85 -3.73
C ILE A 621 -17.83 -25.36 -3.92
N TYR A 622 -16.86 -26.20 -3.53
CA TYR A 622 -16.92 -27.65 -3.71
C TYR A 622 -18.12 -28.30 -2.98
N CYS A 623 -18.46 -27.80 -1.79
CA CYS A 623 -19.63 -28.25 -1.01
C CYS A 623 -20.96 -28.08 -1.78
N PHE A 624 -21.12 -26.97 -2.51
CA PHE A 624 -22.30 -26.70 -3.34
C PHE A 624 -22.26 -27.40 -4.71
N GLU A 625 -21.06 -27.69 -5.21
CA GLU A 625 -20.84 -28.48 -6.43
C GLU A 625 -21.05 -29.99 -6.18
N PHE A 626 -21.35 -30.39 -4.94
CA PHE A 626 -21.48 -31.78 -4.45
C PHE A 626 -20.16 -32.57 -4.43
N GLU A 627 -19.02 -31.89 -4.59
CA GLU A 627 -17.66 -32.47 -4.58
C GLU A 627 -17.12 -32.61 -3.15
N TYR A 628 -17.88 -33.30 -2.31
CA TYR A 628 -17.68 -33.33 -0.85
C TYR A 628 -16.28 -33.79 -0.42
N THR A 629 -15.60 -34.66 -1.17
CA THR A 629 -14.23 -35.10 -0.86
C THR A 629 -13.24 -33.93 -0.93
N ARG A 630 -13.24 -33.17 -2.05
CA ARG A 630 -12.41 -31.96 -2.21
C ARG A 630 -12.79 -30.90 -1.19
N ALA A 631 -14.09 -30.80 -0.84
CA ALA A 631 -14.55 -29.88 0.20
C ALA A 631 -13.97 -30.21 1.60
N VAL A 632 -13.96 -31.50 1.99
CA VAL A 632 -13.30 -31.94 3.23
C VAL A 632 -11.79 -31.64 3.18
N GLU A 633 -11.10 -32.00 2.10
CA GLU A 633 -9.66 -31.77 1.94
C GLU A 633 -9.26 -30.30 2.18
N VAL A 634 -9.95 -29.34 1.54
CA VAL A 634 -9.60 -27.91 1.67
C VAL A 634 -10.04 -27.32 3.01
N TYR A 635 -11.17 -27.74 3.57
CA TYR A 635 -11.59 -27.28 4.91
C TYR A 635 -10.71 -27.84 6.02
N THR A 636 -10.28 -29.11 5.95
CA THR A 636 -9.32 -29.68 6.91
C THR A 636 -7.99 -28.94 6.84
N ARG A 637 -7.48 -28.63 5.63
CA ARG A 637 -6.27 -27.81 5.48
C ARG A 637 -6.43 -26.40 6.05
N ALA A 638 -7.59 -25.76 5.88
CA ALA A 638 -7.88 -24.46 6.50
C ALA A 638 -7.91 -24.55 8.04
N GLN A 639 -8.52 -25.61 8.59
CA GLN A 639 -8.53 -25.89 10.03
C GLN A 639 -7.10 -26.07 10.58
N GLU A 640 -6.26 -26.86 9.90
CA GLU A 640 -4.85 -27.09 10.29
C GLU A 640 -4.05 -25.79 10.33
N ILE A 641 -4.19 -24.96 9.29
CA ILE A 641 -3.52 -23.65 9.18
C ILE A 641 -4.00 -22.68 10.28
N SER A 642 -5.31 -22.46 10.41
CA SER A 642 -5.81 -21.55 11.45
C SER A 642 -5.51 -22.06 12.87
N THR A 643 -5.42 -23.38 13.08
CA THR A 643 -4.97 -23.97 14.36
C THR A 643 -3.49 -23.68 14.64
N SER A 644 -2.60 -23.76 13.65
CA SER A 644 -1.17 -23.47 13.86
C SER A 644 -0.87 -21.99 14.10
N LEU A 645 -1.71 -21.09 13.58
CA LEU A 645 -1.63 -19.64 13.76
C LEU A 645 -2.26 -19.12 15.08
N GLY A 646 -3.08 -19.91 15.76
CA GLY A 646 -3.92 -19.43 16.88
C GLY A 646 -5.12 -18.58 16.43
N ASP A 647 -5.54 -18.73 15.17
CA ASP A 647 -6.74 -18.14 14.60
C ASP A 647 -7.97 -19.01 14.94
N ASP A 648 -8.44 -18.88 16.19
CA ASP A 648 -9.67 -19.52 16.67
C ASP A 648 -10.85 -19.21 15.72
N LEU A 649 -10.90 -18.03 15.10
CA LEU A 649 -12.01 -17.62 14.25
C LEU A 649 -12.04 -18.41 12.93
N GLY A 650 -10.91 -18.49 12.21
CA GLY A 650 -10.79 -19.33 11.02
C GLY A 650 -10.94 -20.82 11.33
N GLN A 651 -10.46 -21.29 12.48
CA GLN A 651 -10.67 -22.65 12.96
C GLN A 651 -12.17 -22.96 13.13
N GLY A 652 -12.93 -22.07 13.79
CA GLY A 652 -14.39 -22.19 13.92
C GLY A 652 -15.10 -22.21 12.57
N ASN A 653 -14.71 -21.33 11.64
CA ASN A 653 -15.26 -21.28 10.28
C ASN A 653 -14.99 -22.57 9.47
N ALA A 654 -13.80 -23.17 9.63
CA ALA A 654 -13.45 -24.44 8.99
C ALA A 654 -14.29 -25.60 9.54
N LEU A 655 -14.51 -25.63 10.86
CA LEU A 655 -15.33 -26.64 11.53
C LEU A 655 -16.82 -26.54 11.13
N ASP A 656 -17.42 -25.34 11.06
CA ASP A 656 -18.80 -25.12 10.59
C ASP A 656 -18.96 -25.56 9.11
N GLY A 657 -17.91 -25.37 8.30
CA GLY A 657 -17.78 -25.87 6.93
C GLY A 657 -17.74 -27.40 6.83
N LEU A 658 -16.84 -28.05 7.56
CA LEU A 658 -16.75 -29.52 7.62
C LEU A 658 -18.05 -30.15 8.12
N ALA A 659 -18.62 -29.62 9.20
CA ALA A 659 -19.89 -30.06 9.76
C ALA A 659 -21.03 -29.97 8.73
N THR A 660 -21.06 -28.88 7.95
CA THR A 660 -22.01 -28.71 6.84
C THR A 660 -21.82 -29.76 5.74
N VAL A 661 -20.59 -30.10 5.37
CA VAL A 661 -20.30 -31.17 4.38
C VAL A 661 -20.73 -32.54 4.90
N TYR A 662 -20.37 -32.91 6.14
CA TYR A 662 -20.76 -34.20 6.71
C TYR A 662 -22.27 -34.34 6.88
N ARG A 663 -22.98 -33.27 7.23
CA ARG A 663 -24.46 -33.23 7.26
C ARG A 663 -25.05 -33.49 5.86
N LEU A 664 -24.47 -32.91 4.81
CA LEU A 664 -24.91 -33.13 3.42
C LEU A 664 -24.56 -34.54 2.90
N GLN A 665 -23.59 -35.22 3.50
CA GLN A 665 -23.33 -36.66 3.34
C GLN A 665 -24.22 -37.56 4.22
N SER A 666 -25.17 -36.99 4.97
CA SER A 666 -26.00 -37.67 6.00
C SER A 666 -25.22 -38.27 7.18
N ASN A 667 -23.94 -37.92 7.36
CA ASN A 667 -23.13 -38.30 8.53
C ASN A 667 -23.43 -37.37 9.72
N ASN A 668 -24.66 -37.47 10.22
CA ASN A 668 -25.22 -36.55 11.22
C ASN A 668 -24.46 -36.54 12.56
N ALA A 669 -23.90 -37.68 12.99
CA ALA A 669 -23.16 -37.76 14.25
C ALA A 669 -21.88 -36.92 14.22
N LEU A 670 -21.06 -37.07 13.16
CA LEU A 670 -19.83 -36.29 12.99
C LEU A 670 -20.13 -34.82 12.71
N ALA A 671 -21.21 -34.53 11.97
CA ALA A 671 -21.67 -33.15 11.77
C ALA A 671 -22.04 -32.47 13.10
N GLN A 672 -22.78 -33.17 13.97
CA GLN A 672 -23.17 -32.66 15.29
C GLN A 672 -21.94 -32.42 16.19
N GLU A 673 -20.96 -33.32 16.17
CA GLU A 673 -19.70 -33.15 16.92
C GLU A 673 -18.93 -31.90 16.47
N LEU A 674 -18.72 -31.74 15.17
CA LEU A 674 -17.97 -30.62 14.60
C LEU A 674 -18.70 -29.28 14.77
N PHE A 675 -20.04 -29.26 14.65
CA PHE A 675 -20.82 -28.07 15.00
C PHE A 675 -20.69 -27.73 16.49
N ASN A 676 -20.71 -28.70 17.41
CA ASN A 676 -20.50 -28.40 18.83
C ASN A 676 -19.10 -27.80 19.10
N GLN A 677 -18.05 -28.30 18.43
CA GLN A 677 -16.70 -27.72 18.52
C GLN A 677 -16.66 -26.27 18.00
N ALA A 678 -17.29 -25.99 16.85
CA ALA A 678 -17.43 -24.63 16.33
C ALA A 678 -18.23 -23.73 17.29
N GLN A 679 -19.29 -24.26 17.92
CA GLN A 679 -20.14 -23.54 18.87
C GLN A 679 -19.35 -23.05 20.09
N ASP A 680 -18.54 -23.92 20.70
CA ASP A 680 -17.70 -23.57 21.86
C ASP A 680 -16.64 -22.51 21.51
N ILE A 681 -16.07 -22.59 20.30
CA ILE A 681 -15.15 -21.57 19.78
C ILE A 681 -15.86 -20.22 19.63
N TYR A 682 -16.98 -20.17 18.91
CA TYR A 682 -17.72 -18.92 18.70
C TYR A 682 -18.25 -18.33 20.01
N ALA A 683 -18.68 -19.17 20.96
CA ALA A 683 -19.09 -18.74 22.30
C ALA A 683 -17.93 -18.13 23.10
N ARG A 684 -16.75 -18.76 23.07
CA ARG A 684 -15.50 -18.26 23.69
C ARG A 684 -15.02 -16.94 23.09
N LEU A 685 -15.17 -16.75 21.79
CA LEU A 685 -14.90 -15.48 21.10
C LEU A 685 -16.01 -14.43 21.28
N GLY A 686 -17.19 -14.81 21.76
CA GLY A 686 -18.38 -13.96 21.76
C GLY A 686 -18.92 -13.64 20.37
N ASN A 687 -18.50 -14.34 19.31
CA ASN A 687 -18.99 -14.13 17.94
C ASN A 687 -20.43 -14.64 17.81
N GLN A 688 -21.39 -13.72 17.80
CA GLN A 688 -22.81 -14.06 17.80
C GLN A 688 -23.31 -14.55 16.42
N GLU A 689 -22.67 -14.13 15.33
CA GLU A 689 -23.05 -14.50 13.96
C GLU A 689 -22.65 -15.95 13.64
N GLY A 690 -21.44 -16.37 14.01
CA GLY A 690 -20.99 -17.75 13.92
C GLY A 690 -21.83 -18.68 14.79
N LEU A 691 -22.05 -18.30 16.06
CA LEU A 691 -22.93 -19.02 16.98
C LEU A 691 -24.35 -19.25 16.41
N ALA A 692 -24.91 -18.26 15.69
CA ALA A 692 -26.22 -18.40 15.02
C ALA A 692 -26.16 -19.24 13.73
N SER A 693 -25.04 -19.25 13.00
CA SER A 693 -24.79 -20.15 11.86
C SER A 693 -24.80 -21.61 12.33
N THR A 694 -23.95 -21.91 13.32
CA THR A 694 -23.78 -23.23 13.91
C THR A 694 -25.07 -23.75 14.54
N LEU A 695 -25.84 -22.90 15.25
CA LEU A 695 -27.18 -23.26 15.74
C LEU A 695 -28.17 -23.58 14.60
N SER A 696 -28.06 -22.92 13.45
CA SER A 696 -28.87 -23.26 12.26
C SER A 696 -28.41 -24.58 11.62
N GLY A 697 -27.10 -24.84 11.61
CA GLY A 697 -26.51 -26.12 11.18
C GLY A 697 -26.96 -27.31 12.04
N LEU A 698 -26.88 -27.17 13.37
CA LEU A 698 -27.44 -28.12 14.33
C LEU A 698 -28.95 -28.29 14.15
N GLY A 699 -29.69 -27.20 13.93
CA GLY A 699 -31.12 -27.24 13.61
C GLY A 699 -31.45 -28.15 12.42
N GLU A 700 -30.65 -28.06 11.35
CA GLU A 700 -30.76 -28.94 10.18
C GLU A 700 -30.38 -30.41 10.48
N VAL A 701 -29.35 -30.65 11.30
CA VAL A 701 -28.97 -32.01 11.73
C VAL A 701 -30.12 -32.66 12.49
N TYR A 702 -30.62 -32.01 13.56
CA TYR A 702 -31.76 -32.49 14.35
C TYR A 702 -33.02 -32.66 13.49
N ARG A 703 -33.30 -31.76 12.55
CA ARG A 703 -34.43 -31.88 11.61
C ARG A 703 -34.32 -33.12 10.74
N SER A 704 -33.12 -33.49 10.29
CA SER A 704 -32.90 -34.71 9.51
C SER A 704 -32.98 -36.00 10.35
N GLN A 705 -32.63 -35.94 11.64
CA GLN A 705 -32.83 -37.02 12.61
C GLN A 705 -34.29 -37.16 13.09
N SER A 706 -35.20 -36.27 12.65
CA SER A 706 -36.57 -36.11 13.18
C SER A 706 -36.65 -35.68 14.65
N GLU A 707 -35.57 -35.15 15.23
CA GLU A 707 -35.49 -34.57 16.58
C GLU A 707 -36.05 -33.13 16.60
N TYR A 708 -37.30 -33.01 16.14
CA TYR A 708 -37.95 -31.73 15.83
C TYR A 708 -38.05 -30.76 17.01
N THR A 709 -37.99 -31.25 18.25
CA THR A 709 -37.91 -30.41 19.46
C THR A 709 -36.59 -29.64 19.55
N GLN A 710 -35.45 -30.31 19.41
CA GLN A 710 -34.13 -29.67 19.41
C GLN A 710 -33.91 -28.86 18.13
N ALA A 711 -34.41 -29.33 16.98
CA ALA A 711 -34.37 -28.58 15.73
C ALA A 711 -35.03 -27.20 15.89
N ARG A 712 -36.26 -27.18 16.43
CA ARG A 712 -37.01 -25.94 16.68
C ARG A 712 -36.32 -25.04 17.69
N GLU A 713 -35.78 -25.56 18.80
CA GLU A 713 -35.04 -24.73 19.77
C GLU A 713 -33.81 -24.08 19.12
N SER A 714 -33.05 -24.86 18.35
CA SER A 714 -31.82 -24.40 17.70
C SER A 714 -32.10 -23.28 16.69
N PHE A 715 -33.10 -23.45 15.82
CA PHE A 715 -33.50 -22.39 14.89
C PHE A 715 -34.14 -21.18 15.58
N SER A 716 -34.93 -21.35 16.65
CA SER A 716 -35.47 -20.21 17.41
C SER A 716 -34.35 -19.36 18.01
N ARG A 717 -33.37 -20.01 18.67
CA ARG A 717 -32.21 -19.32 19.25
C ARG A 717 -31.35 -18.63 18.18
N ALA A 718 -31.14 -19.27 17.02
CA ALA A 718 -30.49 -18.63 15.88
C ALA A 718 -31.29 -17.40 15.38
N GLN A 719 -32.61 -17.51 15.23
CA GLN A 719 -33.50 -16.42 14.80
C GLN A 719 -33.42 -15.23 15.77
N GLU A 720 -33.44 -15.47 17.08
CA GLU A 720 -33.32 -14.45 18.13
C GLU A 720 -31.96 -13.74 18.08
N ILE A 721 -30.86 -14.49 17.97
CA ILE A 721 -29.51 -13.93 17.88
C ILE A 721 -29.36 -13.08 16.61
N TYR A 722 -29.77 -13.59 15.45
CA TYR A 722 -29.73 -12.85 14.19
C TYR A 722 -30.58 -11.57 14.23
N ALA A 723 -31.77 -11.62 14.85
CA ALA A 723 -32.61 -10.43 15.05
C ALA A 723 -31.95 -9.40 15.98
N ARG A 724 -31.25 -9.84 17.03
CA ARG A 724 -30.56 -8.97 18.00
C ARG A 724 -29.35 -8.24 17.40
N ILE A 725 -28.56 -8.90 16.54
CA ILE A 725 -27.43 -8.26 15.83
C ILE A 725 -27.89 -7.46 14.59
N GLY A 726 -29.07 -7.78 14.05
CA GLY A 726 -29.64 -7.16 12.86
C GLY A 726 -29.23 -7.80 11.54
N ASN A 727 -28.68 -9.02 11.55
CA ASN A 727 -28.46 -9.79 10.31
C ASN A 727 -29.79 -10.42 9.86
N GLU A 728 -30.55 -9.62 9.11
CA GLU A 728 -31.87 -10.01 8.59
C GLU A 728 -31.81 -11.16 7.57
N ARG A 729 -30.68 -11.34 6.88
CA ARG A 729 -30.47 -12.48 5.97
C ARG A 729 -30.41 -13.80 6.74
N GLY A 730 -29.59 -13.87 7.80
CA GLY A 730 -29.52 -15.03 8.70
C GLY A 730 -30.85 -15.29 9.41
N ARG A 731 -31.50 -14.22 9.89
CA ARG A 731 -32.83 -14.29 10.50
C ARG A 731 -33.87 -14.93 9.59
N SER A 732 -33.87 -14.58 8.29
CA SER A 732 -34.78 -15.17 7.31
C SER A 732 -34.50 -16.66 7.10
N ASN A 733 -33.22 -17.06 6.96
CA ASN A 733 -32.85 -18.47 6.83
C ASN A 733 -33.29 -19.31 8.05
N ALA A 734 -33.15 -18.78 9.27
CA ALA A 734 -33.62 -19.47 10.49
C ALA A 734 -35.16 -19.60 10.53
N LEU A 735 -35.90 -18.62 9.99
CA LEU A 735 -37.36 -18.71 9.84
C LEU A 735 -37.78 -19.76 8.79
N ILE A 736 -37.01 -19.97 7.73
CA ILE A 736 -37.23 -21.07 6.78
C ILE A 736 -37.06 -22.41 7.49
N GLY A 737 -35.98 -22.59 8.27
CA GLY A 737 -35.75 -23.79 9.07
C GLY A 737 -36.87 -24.09 10.07
N LEU A 738 -37.39 -23.07 10.75
CA LEU A 738 -38.59 -23.20 11.59
C LEU A 738 -39.83 -23.64 10.79
N GLY A 739 -40.04 -23.07 9.60
CA GLY A 739 -41.11 -23.47 8.70
C GLY A 739 -40.99 -24.91 8.21
N ASP A 740 -39.78 -25.36 7.90
CA ASP A 740 -39.48 -26.74 7.49
C ASP A 740 -39.71 -27.72 8.65
N VAL A 741 -39.32 -27.37 9.89
CA VAL A 741 -39.63 -28.17 11.08
C VAL A 741 -41.13 -28.23 11.34
N HIS A 742 -41.86 -27.12 11.25
CA HIS A 742 -43.31 -27.11 11.44
C HIS A 742 -44.05 -27.91 10.35
N ARG A 743 -43.66 -27.79 9.08
CA ARG A 743 -44.23 -28.61 7.99
C ARG A 743 -43.99 -30.10 8.24
N ASN A 744 -42.78 -30.48 8.65
CA ASN A 744 -42.45 -31.88 9.00
C ASN A 744 -43.19 -32.39 10.25
N GLN A 745 -43.75 -31.51 11.09
CA GLN A 745 -44.67 -31.85 12.19
C GLN A 745 -46.17 -31.78 11.79
N SER A 746 -46.48 -31.58 10.51
CA SER A 746 -47.84 -31.30 9.99
C SER A 746 -48.52 -30.06 10.60
N LYS A 747 -47.74 -29.15 11.18
CA LYS A 747 -48.16 -27.87 11.75
C LYS A 747 -48.19 -26.79 10.67
N TYR A 748 -49.14 -26.93 9.75
CA TYR A 748 -49.12 -26.18 8.50
C TYR A 748 -49.37 -24.68 8.68
N ALA A 749 -50.14 -24.25 9.69
CA ALA A 749 -50.36 -22.84 9.99
C ALA A 749 -49.09 -22.16 10.55
N GLU A 750 -48.41 -22.81 11.50
CA GLU A 750 -47.15 -22.31 12.07
C GLU A 750 -45.98 -22.37 11.06
N ALA A 751 -46.05 -23.29 10.08
CA ALA A 751 -45.15 -23.30 8.94
C ALA A 751 -45.41 -22.10 8.00
N GLU A 752 -46.67 -21.85 7.65
CA GLU A 752 -47.08 -20.74 6.79
C GLU A 752 -46.69 -19.38 7.37
N GLU A 753 -46.94 -19.15 8.67
CA GLU A 753 -46.51 -17.92 9.36
C GLU A 753 -44.98 -17.74 9.28
N SER A 754 -44.22 -18.82 9.48
CA SER A 754 -42.75 -18.79 9.45
C SER A 754 -42.23 -18.42 8.05
N TYR A 755 -42.79 -19.01 6.99
CA TYR A 755 -42.42 -18.68 5.61
C TYR A 755 -42.87 -17.27 5.20
N ILE A 756 -44.06 -16.81 5.60
CA ILE A 756 -44.53 -15.44 5.31
C ILE A 756 -43.61 -14.40 5.99
N ARG A 757 -43.17 -14.67 7.23
CA ARG A 757 -42.19 -13.81 7.92
C ARG A 757 -40.84 -13.79 7.21
N ALA A 758 -40.33 -14.93 6.74
CA ALA A 758 -39.12 -14.99 5.91
C ALA A 758 -39.28 -14.24 4.58
N LEU A 759 -40.41 -14.42 3.89
CA LEU A 759 -40.74 -13.79 2.61
C LEU A 759 -40.80 -12.27 2.72
N THR A 760 -41.40 -11.77 3.81
CA THR A 760 -41.47 -10.34 4.13
C THR A 760 -40.07 -9.74 4.27
N ILE A 761 -39.15 -10.43 4.97
CA ILE A 761 -37.76 -9.99 5.14
C ILE A 761 -37.02 -10.01 3.79
N CYS A 762 -37.07 -11.11 3.03
CA CYS A 762 -36.33 -11.23 1.78
C CYS A 762 -36.82 -10.29 0.68
N THR A 763 -38.12 -10.00 0.64
CA THR A 763 -38.70 -8.99 -0.25
C THR A 763 -38.17 -7.59 0.10
N ARG A 764 -38.12 -7.23 1.39
CA ARG A 764 -37.54 -5.96 1.88
C ARG A 764 -36.04 -5.83 1.60
N LEU A 765 -35.31 -6.95 1.58
CA LEU A 765 -33.87 -7.00 1.24
C LEU A 765 -33.60 -7.03 -0.28
N GLY A 766 -34.63 -7.19 -1.12
CA GLY A 766 -34.46 -7.42 -2.56
C GLY A 766 -33.74 -8.73 -2.92
N ASN A 767 -33.60 -9.67 -1.98
CA ASN A 767 -32.81 -10.89 -2.19
C ASN A 767 -33.66 -11.97 -2.88
N ASP A 768 -33.68 -11.91 -4.22
CA ASP A 768 -34.36 -12.87 -5.09
C ASP A 768 -33.94 -14.33 -4.84
N ALA A 769 -32.66 -14.59 -4.55
CA ALA A 769 -32.13 -15.94 -4.37
C ALA A 769 -32.73 -16.67 -3.15
N ILE A 770 -32.96 -15.94 -2.05
CA ILE A 770 -33.66 -16.49 -0.89
C ILE A 770 -35.18 -16.45 -1.10
N ARG A 771 -35.75 -15.45 -1.81
CA ARG A 771 -37.18 -15.48 -2.18
C ARG A 771 -37.54 -16.75 -2.94
N ALA A 772 -36.75 -17.15 -3.94
CA ALA A 772 -36.96 -18.39 -4.68
C ALA A 772 -36.93 -19.64 -3.78
N ASN A 773 -36.02 -19.70 -2.80
CA ASN A 773 -35.98 -20.81 -1.83
C ASN A 773 -37.25 -20.83 -0.94
N ILE A 774 -37.72 -19.67 -0.47
CA ILE A 774 -38.93 -19.56 0.37
C ILE A 774 -40.18 -20.01 -0.40
N LEU A 775 -40.35 -19.54 -1.63
CA LEU A 775 -41.45 -19.93 -2.51
C LEU A 775 -41.42 -21.45 -2.77
N TRP A 776 -40.22 -22.03 -2.99
CA TRP A 776 -40.07 -23.49 -3.10
C TRP A 776 -40.52 -24.22 -1.83
N SER A 777 -40.14 -23.74 -0.63
CA SER A 777 -40.61 -24.32 0.64
C SER A 777 -42.12 -24.14 0.88
N MET A 778 -42.73 -23.05 0.39
CA MET A 778 -44.20 -22.83 0.41
C MET A 778 -44.94 -23.74 -0.58
N GLY A 779 -44.36 -24.03 -1.75
CA GLY A 779 -44.86 -25.05 -2.66
C GLY A 779 -44.85 -26.45 -2.03
N HIS A 780 -43.79 -26.80 -1.29
CA HIS A 780 -43.73 -28.04 -0.51
C HIS A 780 -44.76 -28.06 0.62
N LEU A 781 -45.04 -26.92 1.26
CA LEU A 781 -46.10 -26.80 2.28
C LEU A 781 -47.48 -27.07 1.68
N ARG A 782 -47.85 -26.40 0.59
CA ARG A 782 -49.16 -26.59 -0.08
C ARG A 782 -49.34 -28.00 -0.62
N ARG A 783 -48.28 -28.61 -1.18
CA ARG A 783 -48.28 -30.03 -1.56
C ARG A 783 -48.45 -30.97 -0.35
N SER A 784 -47.96 -30.61 0.83
CA SER A 784 -48.19 -31.36 2.08
C SER A 784 -49.61 -31.20 2.63
N GLN A 785 -50.34 -30.18 2.16
CA GLN A 785 -51.76 -29.94 2.40
C GLN A 785 -52.65 -30.49 1.27
N GLU A 786 -52.09 -31.31 0.37
CA GLU A 786 -52.72 -31.88 -0.84
C GLU A 786 -53.23 -30.83 -1.87
N ASN A 787 -52.96 -29.54 -1.66
CA ASN A 787 -53.33 -28.44 -2.54
C ASN A 787 -52.27 -28.27 -3.66
N ASN A 788 -52.43 -29.05 -4.72
CA ASN A 788 -51.49 -29.07 -5.84
C ASN A 788 -51.53 -27.80 -6.72
N GLU A 789 -52.67 -27.09 -6.79
CA GLU A 789 -52.82 -25.88 -7.61
C GLU A 789 -52.06 -24.67 -7.03
N GLU A 790 -52.21 -24.40 -5.73
CA GLU A 790 -51.40 -23.36 -5.07
C GLU A 790 -49.92 -23.77 -5.02
N ALA A 791 -49.61 -25.05 -4.80
CA ALA A 791 -48.23 -25.54 -4.86
C ALA A 791 -47.58 -25.30 -6.23
N ALA A 792 -48.32 -25.53 -7.33
CA ALA A 792 -47.86 -25.24 -8.68
C ALA A 792 -47.52 -23.76 -8.87
N THR A 793 -48.37 -22.87 -8.36
CA THR A 793 -48.18 -21.41 -8.45
C THR A 793 -46.88 -20.98 -7.78
N PHE A 794 -46.61 -21.43 -6.55
CA PHE A 794 -45.36 -21.15 -5.85
C PHE A 794 -44.13 -21.73 -6.55
N TYR A 795 -44.23 -22.92 -7.15
CA TYR A 795 -43.15 -23.51 -7.93
C TYR A 795 -42.89 -22.75 -9.25
N ILE A 796 -43.91 -22.22 -9.91
CA ILE A 796 -43.76 -21.41 -11.12
C ILE A 796 -42.99 -20.11 -10.82
N GLU A 797 -43.37 -19.35 -9.78
CA GLU A 797 -42.64 -18.13 -9.39
C GLU A 797 -41.19 -18.46 -8.96
N ALA A 798 -40.99 -19.52 -8.17
CA ALA A 798 -39.66 -19.97 -7.76
C ALA A 798 -38.78 -20.34 -8.98
N ARG A 799 -39.36 -20.99 -9.99
CA ARG A 799 -38.69 -21.34 -11.26
C ARG A 799 -38.31 -20.09 -12.03
N GLU A 800 -39.22 -19.13 -12.21
CA GLU A 800 -38.96 -17.90 -12.96
C GLU A 800 -37.84 -17.06 -12.33
N ILE A 801 -37.83 -16.94 -11.00
CA ILE A 801 -36.74 -16.28 -10.28
C ILE A 801 -35.43 -17.06 -10.44
N CYS A 802 -35.44 -18.39 -10.35
CA CYS A 802 -34.25 -19.21 -10.61
C CYS A 802 -33.71 -19.00 -12.04
N THR A 803 -34.57 -18.99 -13.06
CA THR A 803 -34.19 -18.74 -14.46
C THR A 803 -33.58 -17.35 -14.63
N ARG A 804 -34.20 -16.30 -14.08
CA ARG A 804 -33.68 -14.93 -14.12
C ARG A 804 -32.34 -14.75 -13.39
N LEU A 805 -32.07 -15.59 -12.39
CA LEU A 805 -30.77 -15.67 -11.69
C LEU A 805 -29.77 -16.62 -12.36
N GLY A 806 -30.08 -17.17 -13.55
CA GLY A 806 -29.23 -18.14 -14.26
C GLY A 806 -29.13 -19.52 -13.60
N GLN A 807 -29.91 -19.81 -12.56
CA GLN A 807 -29.86 -21.04 -11.76
C GLN A 807 -30.58 -22.20 -12.48
N ILE A 808 -30.17 -22.50 -13.71
CA ILE A 808 -30.84 -23.43 -14.64
C ILE A 808 -31.11 -24.79 -13.99
N LYS A 809 -30.12 -25.43 -13.35
CA LYS A 809 -30.32 -26.71 -12.64
C LYS A 809 -31.43 -26.70 -11.58
N LYS A 810 -31.66 -25.58 -10.90
CA LYS A 810 -32.79 -25.43 -9.96
C LYS A 810 -34.11 -25.24 -10.71
N ALA A 811 -34.12 -24.41 -11.76
CA ALA A 811 -35.31 -24.23 -12.59
C ALA A 811 -35.74 -25.55 -13.27
N GLU A 812 -34.80 -26.39 -13.69
CA GLU A 812 -35.02 -27.75 -14.20
C GLU A 812 -35.58 -28.68 -13.11
N HIS A 813 -35.02 -28.66 -11.90
CA HIS A 813 -35.51 -29.46 -10.78
C HIS A 813 -36.95 -29.07 -10.38
N VAL A 814 -37.25 -27.76 -10.30
CA VAL A 814 -38.61 -27.26 -10.03
C VAL A 814 -39.56 -27.56 -11.19
N SER A 815 -39.10 -27.51 -12.44
CA SER A 815 -39.89 -27.96 -13.61
C SER A 815 -40.17 -29.47 -13.56
N SER A 816 -39.23 -30.27 -13.06
CA SER A 816 -39.41 -31.71 -12.86
C SER A 816 -40.44 -31.99 -11.75
N LEU A 817 -40.44 -31.20 -10.67
CA LEU A 817 -41.46 -31.28 -9.62
C LEU A 817 -42.87 -30.92 -10.14
N LEU A 818 -42.98 -29.88 -10.98
CA LEU A 818 -44.23 -29.51 -11.66
C LEU A 818 -44.73 -30.62 -12.58
N ALA A 819 -43.86 -31.19 -13.42
CA ALA A 819 -44.21 -32.29 -14.33
C ALA A 819 -44.63 -33.59 -13.62
N LEU A 820 -44.21 -33.78 -12.36
CA LEU A 820 -44.65 -34.89 -11.50
C LEU A 820 -46.01 -34.62 -10.80
N MET A 821 -46.48 -33.37 -10.77
CA MET A 821 -47.77 -33.00 -10.18
C MET A 821 -48.92 -32.99 -11.18
N PHE A 822 -48.63 -32.75 -12.47
CA PHE A 822 -49.62 -32.77 -13.56
C PHE A 822 -49.16 -33.72 -14.68
N PRO A 823 -49.20 -35.05 -14.47
CA PRO A 823 -48.62 -36.03 -15.42
C PRO A 823 -49.29 -36.04 -16.80
N ASP A 824 -50.55 -35.60 -16.86
CA ASP A 824 -51.43 -35.68 -18.03
C ASP A 824 -51.47 -34.39 -18.87
N GLU A 825 -51.01 -33.24 -18.34
CA GLU A 825 -50.97 -31.95 -19.09
C GLU A 825 -49.73 -31.82 -20.01
N LYS A 826 -49.32 -32.92 -20.66
CA LYS A 826 -48.10 -33.03 -21.49
C LYS A 826 -48.13 -32.28 -22.83
N SER A 827 -49.01 -31.30 -23.00
CA SER A 827 -49.20 -30.53 -24.24
C SER A 827 -49.25 -29.01 -24.09
N SER A 828 -49.22 -28.46 -22.86
CA SER A 828 -49.38 -27.01 -22.62
C SER A 828 -48.19 -26.33 -21.94
N MET A 829 -47.50 -27.00 -20.99
CA MET A 829 -46.50 -26.33 -20.12
C MET A 829 -45.03 -26.50 -20.54
N THR A 830 -44.74 -27.14 -21.68
CA THR A 830 -43.36 -27.44 -22.14
C THR A 830 -42.91 -26.62 -23.34
N SER A 831 -43.01 -25.29 -23.26
CA SER A 831 -42.27 -24.38 -24.12
C SER A 831 -41.97 -23.07 -23.39
N PRO A 832 -40.70 -22.64 -23.24
CA PRO A 832 -40.40 -21.23 -23.09
C PRO A 832 -40.72 -20.54 -24.43
N ASP A 833 -41.55 -19.50 -24.40
CA ASP A 833 -41.97 -18.81 -25.61
C ASP A 833 -40.77 -18.07 -26.24
N ALA A 834 -40.36 -18.52 -27.43
CA ALA A 834 -39.13 -18.07 -28.09
C ALA A 834 -39.26 -16.71 -28.81
N SER A 835 -40.23 -15.89 -28.38
CA SER A 835 -40.68 -14.67 -29.06
C SER A 835 -40.20 -13.35 -28.41
N VAL A 836 -39.41 -13.41 -27.33
CA VAL A 836 -38.84 -12.22 -26.66
C VAL A 836 -37.30 -12.30 -26.58
N LEU A 837 -36.66 -12.30 -27.75
CA LEU A 837 -35.27 -11.87 -27.92
C LEU A 837 -35.28 -10.50 -28.60
N PRO A 838 -34.66 -9.45 -28.03
CA PRO A 838 -34.42 -8.21 -28.78
C PRO A 838 -33.38 -8.45 -29.88
N ASP A 839 -33.59 -7.86 -31.06
CA ASP A 839 -32.75 -8.08 -32.23
C ASP A 839 -31.25 -7.79 -31.97
N ILE A 840 -30.40 -8.80 -32.22
CA ILE A 840 -28.95 -8.63 -32.31
C ILE A 840 -28.61 -8.28 -33.76
N PRO A 841 -28.06 -7.09 -34.07
CA PRO A 841 -27.70 -6.73 -35.43
C PRO A 841 -26.61 -7.66 -35.99
N SER A 842 -26.90 -8.29 -37.14
CA SER A 842 -25.94 -9.14 -37.84
C SER A 842 -24.83 -8.30 -38.49
N THR A 843 -23.68 -8.19 -37.82
CA THR A 843 -22.46 -7.66 -38.45
C THR A 843 -21.97 -8.63 -39.52
N ASN A 844 -21.92 -8.17 -40.77
CA ASN A 844 -21.53 -8.97 -41.93
C ASN A 844 -20.11 -9.56 -41.79
N ARG A 845 -19.91 -10.75 -42.37
CA ARG A 845 -18.59 -11.23 -42.75
C ARG A 845 -18.21 -10.69 -44.13
N SER A 846 -17.10 -9.97 -44.19
CA SER A 846 -16.24 -9.83 -45.38
C SER A 846 -14.80 -9.68 -44.89
#